data_AF-A0AA97P1J2-F1
#
_entry.id   AF-A0AA97P1J2-F1
#
_cell.length_a   1.000
_cell.length_b   1.000
_cell.length_c   1.000
_cell.angle_alpha   90.00
_cell.angle_beta   90.00
_cell.angle_gamma   90.00
#
_symmetry.space_group_name_H-M   'P 1'
#
loop_
_entity.id
_entity.type
_entity.pdbx_description
1 polymer ?
#
loop_
_entity_poly.entity_id
_entity_poly.type
_entity_poly.pdbx_seq_one_letter_code
_entity_poly.pdbx_strand_id
1 'polypeptide(L)'
;MVPFATTYSWPSDPRASRVHALGKLGGLEIVGAPDFQMGVTNKSEEFLAKFPLGKVPALETADGFRLAESGAMAYYAAAAGNKADQLLGTDAQTKAKIMEWAFFADSELSANCMPIFVMCVVKMYAPDENRYNSCITNIERALGKIEATLAKGNGKYLVGDKLTYADLMVFSPLFFAGGSVLDAEMRKSAPTVFSYLENLAAIPEIKETFGQALPSDQFSRPYSCEMPQNSAEARAGESLQVNCFVRSYQDFKDCGKKVRDGLRRETKVLCEHLKPSQAALYRVPTFKCTSFQEDGGLFEEENHKNFARGDFYPVELGRILKGTSYQTLIKLGWGDSSTAWMAFDLMSETFVALKICTRLSPEADRQEDCQRRMSIHANPKHPGYPFINHTRPVEPIRRPGGPTRSKPSSEIIPNDERHACLVQKPMWRYWATVYSSPCWRNHHLRRGTKQLLFALDYLHTECGLVHGNVCEANVGYRVPLDETIVRETLGLIKTLPSRTTAARAYVKTVTARDCTDFTLYRSTRFDEKKLGKTTDFCKVLLGSFGQTRVAYEVWDPEGTPKSMYMAPEVLLGLEVTFAADVWNLGLMLWKLWRREYLINGSLDCDGDNPILHWNSTSHMASIVSKIGPPPKDMLERGRFSGRYFTPEGLLY
;
A
#
# COMPACT_ATOMS: atom_id res chain seq x y z
N MET A 1 -26.87 30.43 -31.69
CA MET A 1 -27.59 29.15 -31.54
C MET A 1 -27.47 28.72 -30.10
N VAL A 2 -28.37 27.89 -29.57
CA VAL A 2 -28.16 27.28 -28.26
C VAL A 2 -27.06 26.23 -28.44
N PRO A 3 -25.97 26.27 -27.65
CA PRO A 3 -24.90 25.28 -27.78
C PRO A 3 -25.45 23.89 -27.49
N PHE A 4 -24.94 22.88 -28.20
CA PHE A 4 -25.31 21.48 -28.02
C PHE A 4 -25.05 21.01 -26.58
N ALA A 5 -23.89 21.39 -26.04
CA ALA A 5 -23.54 21.09 -24.66
C ALA A 5 -22.62 22.16 -24.06
N THR A 6 -22.67 22.27 -22.73
CA THR A 6 -21.77 23.07 -21.92
C THR A 6 -20.83 22.14 -21.14
N THR A 7 -19.52 22.40 -21.20
CA THR A 7 -18.53 21.72 -20.34
C THR A 7 -18.09 22.61 -19.20
N TYR A 8 -17.91 22.01 -18.03
CA TYR A 8 -17.42 22.67 -16.83
C TYR A 8 -16.00 22.21 -16.53
N SER A 9 -15.01 23.07 -16.77
CA SER A 9 -13.62 22.86 -16.38
C SER A 9 -12.83 24.18 -16.39
N TRP A 10 -11.57 24.13 -15.96
CA TRP A 10 -10.66 25.26 -16.02
C TRP A 10 -10.18 25.54 -17.47
N PRO A 11 -9.78 26.79 -17.79
CA PRO A 11 -9.37 27.17 -19.14
C PRO A 11 -8.16 26.35 -19.64
N SER A 12 -8.23 25.85 -20.87
CA SER A 12 -7.16 25.02 -21.47
C SER A 12 -7.00 23.61 -20.88
N ASP A 13 -8.04 23.07 -20.21
CA ASP A 13 -8.05 21.65 -19.80
C ASP A 13 -8.03 20.74 -21.04
N PRO A 14 -6.94 19.99 -21.30
CA PRO A 14 -6.84 19.15 -22.50
C PRO A 14 -7.92 18.07 -22.55
N ARG A 15 -8.46 17.68 -21.39
CA ARG A 15 -9.55 16.69 -21.27
C ARG A 15 -10.90 17.27 -21.68
N ALA A 16 -11.09 18.59 -21.56
CA ALA A 16 -12.25 19.30 -22.10
C ALA A 16 -12.03 19.66 -23.57
N SER A 17 -10.83 20.12 -23.95
CA SER A 17 -10.49 20.47 -25.34
C SER A 17 -10.71 19.30 -26.31
N ARG A 18 -10.40 18.05 -25.92
CA ARG A 18 -10.70 16.87 -26.77
C ARG A 18 -12.19 16.68 -27.03
N VAL A 19 -13.04 17.02 -26.06
CA VAL A 19 -14.50 16.95 -26.20
C VAL A 19 -14.97 18.02 -27.19
N HIS A 20 -14.43 19.25 -27.07
CA HIS A 20 -14.76 20.35 -27.98
C HIS A 20 -14.29 20.05 -29.42
N ALA A 21 -13.09 19.48 -29.58
CA ALA A 21 -12.55 19.10 -30.88
C ALA A 21 -13.43 18.05 -31.58
N LEU A 22 -13.83 16.99 -30.86
CA LEU A 22 -14.74 15.97 -31.40
C LEU A 22 -16.12 16.54 -31.71
N GLY A 23 -16.63 17.45 -30.87
CA GLY A 23 -17.85 18.19 -31.15
C GLY A 23 -17.76 18.94 -32.48
N LYS A 24 -16.74 19.80 -32.65
CA LYS A 24 -16.51 20.57 -33.88
C LYS A 24 -16.35 19.67 -35.11
N LEU A 25 -15.57 18.59 -35.00
CA LEU A 25 -15.38 17.62 -36.10
C LEU A 25 -16.70 17.01 -36.56
N GLY A 26 -17.64 16.79 -35.64
CA GLY A 26 -18.99 16.30 -35.87
C GLY A 26 -20.06 17.38 -36.06
N GLY A 27 -19.67 18.66 -36.21
CA GLY A 27 -20.60 19.77 -36.44
C GLY A 27 -21.42 20.21 -35.21
N LEU A 28 -20.99 19.88 -34.00
CA LEU A 28 -21.63 20.25 -32.74
C LEU A 28 -20.92 21.42 -32.07
N GLU A 29 -21.69 22.43 -31.64
CA GLU A 29 -21.19 23.54 -30.83
C GLU A 29 -21.17 23.15 -29.35
N ILE A 30 -19.98 22.85 -28.81
CA ILE A 30 -19.76 22.58 -27.38
C ILE A 30 -18.96 23.73 -26.81
N VAL A 31 -19.47 24.37 -25.75
CA VAL A 31 -18.85 25.56 -25.15
C VAL A 31 -18.41 25.30 -23.71
N GLY A 32 -17.38 26.01 -23.25
CA GLY A 32 -17.00 26.04 -21.85
C GLY A 32 -17.94 26.94 -21.04
N ALA A 33 -18.25 26.56 -19.80
CA ALA A 33 -18.98 27.42 -18.87
C ALA A 33 -18.13 28.68 -18.56
N PRO A 34 -18.60 29.89 -18.93
CA PRO A 34 -17.77 31.10 -18.91
C PRO A 34 -17.34 31.51 -17.49
N ASP A 35 -18.20 31.26 -16.50
CA ASP A 35 -17.97 31.65 -15.10
C ASP A 35 -17.45 30.50 -14.22
N PHE A 36 -16.94 29.43 -14.83
CA PHE A 36 -16.43 28.28 -14.06
C PHE A 36 -15.16 28.65 -13.29
N GLN A 37 -15.20 28.50 -11.97
CA GLN A 37 -14.07 28.70 -11.07
C GLN A 37 -13.71 27.39 -10.36
N MET A 38 -12.51 26.86 -10.65
CA MET A 38 -12.02 25.63 -10.05
C MET A 38 -11.87 25.79 -8.53
N GLY A 39 -12.44 24.85 -7.78
CA GLY A 39 -12.47 24.88 -6.31
C GLY A 39 -13.64 25.68 -5.72
N VAL A 40 -14.41 26.41 -6.53
CA VAL A 40 -15.61 27.17 -6.13
C VAL A 40 -16.84 26.56 -6.80
N THR A 41 -16.95 26.66 -8.12
CA THR A 41 -18.12 26.17 -8.87
C THR A 41 -18.31 24.67 -8.68
N ASN A 42 -17.25 23.86 -8.79
CA ASN A 42 -17.36 22.41 -8.67
C ASN A 42 -17.58 21.90 -7.23
N LYS A 43 -17.63 22.80 -6.24
CA LYS A 43 -17.95 22.51 -4.83
C LYS A 43 -19.29 23.10 -4.39
N SER A 44 -19.98 23.85 -5.26
CA SER A 44 -21.29 24.44 -4.93
C SER A 44 -22.36 23.35 -4.85
N GLU A 45 -23.41 23.59 -4.06
CA GLU A 45 -24.52 22.64 -3.92
C GLU A 45 -25.21 22.39 -5.26
N GLU A 46 -25.36 23.43 -6.08
CA GLU A 46 -25.97 23.35 -7.40
C GLU A 46 -25.15 22.47 -8.35
N PHE A 47 -23.82 22.58 -8.31
CA PHE A 47 -22.96 21.74 -9.13
C PHE A 47 -22.93 20.29 -8.64
N LEU A 48 -22.83 20.08 -7.32
CA LEU A 48 -22.80 18.73 -6.73
C LEU A 48 -24.13 18.00 -6.89
N ALA A 49 -25.26 18.72 -6.92
CA ALA A 49 -26.56 18.16 -7.26
C ALA A 49 -26.60 17.58 -8.70
N LYS A 50 -25.83 18.17 -9.62
CA LYS A 50 -25.68 17.69 -11.00
C LYS A 50 -24.58 16.63 -11.14
N PHE A 51 -23.48 16.80 -10.40
CA PHE A 51 -22.26 16.01 -10.47
C PHE A 51 -21.74 15.67 -9.06
N PRO A 52 -22.22 14.56 -8.44
CA PRO A 52 -22.03 14.29 -7.01
C PRO A 52 -20.57 14.19 -6.52
N LEU A 53 -19.64 13.86 -7.42
CA LEU A 53 -18.22 13.74 -7.07
C LEU A 53 -17.43 15.06 -7.21
N GLY A 54 -18.07 16.15 -7.70
CA GLY A 54 -17.41 17.45 -7.91
C GLY A 54 -16.22 17.40 -8.88
N LYS A 55 -16.11 16.33 -9.68
CA LYS A 55 -15.04 16.11 -10.65
C LYS A 55 -15.20 17.03 -11.85
N VAL A 56 -14.08 17.41 -12.45
CA VAL A 56 -14.01 18.12 -13.72
C VAL A 56 -12.97 17.49 -14.67
N PRO A 57 -13.20 17.48 -16.00
CA PRO A 57 -14.33 18.14 -16.67
C PRO A 57 -15.66 17.39 -16.49
N ALA A 58 -16.76 18.14 -16.55
CA ALA A 58 -18.12 17.63 -16.60
C ALA A 58 -18.87 18.23 -17.79
N LEU A 59 -19.92 17.57 -18.28
CA LEU A 59 -20.73 18.01 -19.43
C LEU A 59 -22.22 17.98 -19.09
N GLU A 60 -22.94 19.02 -19.52
CA GLU A 60 -24.40 19.08 -19.51
C GLU A 60 -24.89 19.52 -20.90
N THR A 61 -25.81 18.76 -21.49
CA THR A 61 -26.43 19.09 -22.78
C THR A 61 -27.62 20.03 -22.61
N ALA A 62 -28.08 20.64 -23.70
CA ALA A 62 -29.24 21.53 -23.68
C ALA A 62 -30.55 20.86 -23.19
N ASP A 63 -30.69 19.54 -23.36
CA ASP A 63 -31.82 18.74 -22.88
C ASP A 63 -31.62 18.16 -21.47
N GLY A 64 -30.52 18.52 -20.79
CA GLY A 64 -30.26 18.18 -19.39
C GLY A 64 -29.57 16.83 -19.15
N PHE A 65 -29.07 16.16 -20.20
CA PHE A 65 -28.22 14.97 -20.06
C PHE A 65 -26.84 15.35 -19.51
N ARG A 66 -26.30 14.53 -18.59
CA ARG A 66 -25.11 14.86 -17.79
C ARG A 66 -24.09 13.73 -17.80
N LEU A 67 -22.81 14.09 -17.96
CA LEU A 67 -21.67 13.16 -17.90
C LEU A 67 -20.51 13.76 -17.09
N ALA A 68 -19.81 12.92 -16.33
CA ALA A 68 -18.72 13.34 -15.43
C ALA A 68 -17.40 12.55 -15.62
N GLU A 69 -17.16 12.00 -16.81
CA GLU A 69 -15.91 11.30 -17.15
C GLU A 69 -15.47 11.69 -18.57
N SER A 70 -14.28 12.27 -18.70
CA SER A 70 -13.86 12.94 -19.95
C SER A 70 -13.78 12.02 -21.18
N GLY A 71 -13.43 10.73 -21.01
CA GLY A 71 -13.47 9.75 -22.10
C GLY A 71 -14.90 9.52 -22.59
N ALA A 72 -15.86 9.36 -21.68
CA ALA A 72 -17.28 9.20 -22.02
C ALA A 72 -17.88 10.47 -22.64
N MET A 73 -17.50 11.65 -22.15
CA MET A 73 -17.90 12.93 -22.76
C MET A 73 -17.41 13.04 -24.20
N ALA A 74 -16.15 12.68 -24.45
CA ALA A 74 -15.55 12.71 -25.78
C ALA A 74 -16.22 11.68 -26.71
N TYR A 75 -16.52 10.48 -26.22
CA TYR A 75 -17.26 9.47 -26.98
C TYR A 75 -18.66 9.98 -27.35
N TYR A 76 -19.37 10.61 -26.40
CA TYR A 76 -20.69 11.16 -26.65
C TYR A 76 -20.67 12.28 -27.70
N ALA A 77 -19.69 13.20 -27.63
CA ALA A 77 -19.51 14.24 -28.64
C ALA A 77 -19.26 13.66 -30.05
N ALA A 78 -18.45 12.59 -30.15
CA ALA A 78 -18.23 11.89 -31.40
C ALA A 78 -19.49 11.18 -31.92
N ALA A 79 -20.25 10.54 -31.02
CA ALA A 79 -21.44 9.76 -31.36
C ALA A 79 -22.63 10.63 -31.78
N ALA A 80 -22.77 11.82 -31.18
CA ALA A 80 -23.88 12.72 -31.46
C ALA A 80 -23.68 13.56 -32.74
N GLY A 81 -22.45 13.64 -33.25
CA GLY A 81 -22.11 14.44 -34.42
C GLY A 81 -22.38 13.74 -35.75
N ASN A 82 -22.37 14.51 -36.84
CA ASN A 82 -22.62 14.01 -38.20
C ASN A 82 -21.50 13.11 -38.79
N LYS A 83 -20.39 12.89 -38.05
CA LYS A 83 -19.27 12.01 -38.42
C LYS A 83 -19.13 10.79 -37.50
N ALA A 84 -20.18 10.40 -36.77
CA ALA A 84 -20.13 9.28 -35.82
C ALA A 84 -19.54 7.99 -36.43
N ASP A 85 -19.98 7.61 -37.64
CA ASP A 85 -19.50 6.41 -38.33
C ASP A 85 -18.00 6.45 -38.63
N GLN A 86 -17.46 7.62 -38.95
CA GLN A 86 -16.01 7.80 -39.17
C GLN A 86 -15.25 7.77 -37.85
N LEU A 87 -15.73 8.50 -36.84
CA LEU A 87 -14.99 8.70 -35.60
C LEU A 87 -15.02 7.47 -34.68
N LEU A 88 -16.08 6.67 -34.74
CA LEU A 88 -16.31 5.53 -33.85
C LEU A 88 -16.25 4.18 -34.58
N GLY A 89 -16.17 4.18 -35.91
CA GLY A 89 -16.26 2.98 -36.73
C GLY A 89 -17.67 2.43 -36.82
N THR A 90 -17.93 1.63 -37.85
CA THR A 90 -19.26 1.04 -38.11
C THR A 90 -19.34 -0.43 -37.67
N ASP A 91 -18.25 -1.18 -37.82
CA ASP A 91 -18.15 -2.59 -37.43
C ASP A 91 -17.57 -2.80 -36.02
N ALA A 92 -17.80 -3.99 -35.48
CA ALA A 92 -17.42 -4.34 -34.11
C ALA A 92 -15.89 -4.39 -33.89
N GLN A 93 -15.10 -4.79 -34.89
CA GLN A 93 -13.65 -4.90 -34.74
C GLN A 93 -13.01 -3.52 -34.70
N THR A 94 -13.43 -2.63 -35.61
CA THR A 94 -12.96 -1.24 -35.63
C THR A 94 -13.33 -0.52 -34.34
N LYS A 95 -14.58 -0.66 -33.86
CA LYS A 95 -15.03 -0.12 -32.57
C LYS A 95 -14.17 -0.60 -31.41
N ALA A 96 -13.88 -1.90 -31.35
CA ALA A 96 -13.06 -2.48 -30.29
C ALA A 96 -11.63 -1.92 -30.30
N LYS A 97 -11.02 -1.77 -31.48
CA LYS A 97 -9.67 -1.18 -31.63
C LYS A 97 -9.62 0.28 -31.25
N ILE A 98 -10.64 1.06 -31.61
CA ILE A 98 -10.78 2.46 -31.20
C ILE A 98 -10.86 2.56 -29.67
N MET A 99 -11.69 1.72 -29.04
CA MET A 99 -11.83 1.70 -27.59
C MET A 99 -10.58 1.19 -26.85
N GLU A 100 -9.86 0.22 -27.41
CA GLU A 100 -8.58 -0.26 -26.87
C GLU A 100 -7.58 0.91 -26.71
N TRP A 101 -7.45 1.75 -27.74
CA TRP A 101 -6.59 2.93 -27.70
C TRP A 101 -7.09 4.01 -26.74
N ALA A 102 -8.40 4.20 -26.64
CA ALA A 102 -8.98 5.13 -25.69
C ALA A 102 -8.69 4.73 -24.23
N PHE A 103 -8.87 3.45 -23.89
CA PHE A 103 -8.53 2.94 -22.55
C PHE A 103 -7.03 2.99 -22.29
N PHE A 104 -6.20 2.66 -23.29
CA PHE A 104 -4.75 2.82 -23.21
C PHE A 104 -4.35 4.26 -22.91
N ALA A 105 -4.97 5.24 -23.57
CA ALA A 105 -4.67 6.65 -23.33
C ALA A 105 -4.99 7.07 -21.89
N ASP A 106 -6.09 6.63 -21.31
CA ASP A 106 -6.43 6.97 -19.92
C ASP A 106 -5.56 6.20 -18.90
N SER A 107 -5.29 4.90 -19.13
CA SER A 107 -4.57 4.06 -18.16
C SER A 107 -3.04 4.17 -18.22
N GLU A 108 -2.47 4.50 -19.38
CA GLU A 108 -1.03 4.54 -19.60
C GLU A 108 -0.51 5.97 -19.84
N LEU A 109 -1.21 6.81 -20.61
CA LEU A 109 -0.75 8.18 -20.86
C LEU A 109 -1.22 9.13 -19.77
N SER A 110 -2.53 9.37 -19.64
CA SER A 110 -3.08 10.31 -18.66
C SER A 110 -2.66 9.98 -17.22
N ALA A 111 -2.65 8.70 -16.84
CA ALA A 111 -2.23 8.24 -15.53
C ALA A 111 -0.77 8.55 -15.19
N ASN A 112 0.10 8.74 -16.18
CA ASN A 112 1.53 9.01 -15.99
C ASN A 112 1.93 10.45 -16.35
N CYS A 113 1.30 11.07 -17.35
CA CYS A 113 1.53 12.48 -17.72
C CYS A 113 0.96 13.44 -16.67
N MET A 114 -0.24 13.19 -16.14
CA MET A 114 -0.91 14.11 -15.21
C MET A 114 -0.17 14.25 -13.87
N PRO A 115 0.32 13.16 -13.22
CA PRO A 115 1.14 13.31 -12.03
C PRO A 115 2.39 14.18 -12.22
N ILE A 116 3.12 13.98 -13.33
CA ILE A 116 4.29 14.81 -13.63
C ILE A 116 3.88 16.25 -13.83
N PHE A 117 2.82 16.52 -14.59
CA PHE A 117 2.33 17.87 -14.81
C PHE A 117 1.96 18.57 -13.49
N VAL A 118 1.17 17.93 -12.64
CA VAL A 118 0.73 18.51 -11.36
C VAL A 118 1.91 18.75 -10.41
N MET A 119 2.92 17.88 -10.46
CA MET A 119 4.11 17.95 -9.60
C MET A 119 5.17 18.94 -10.09
N CYS A 120 5.49 18.92 -11.38
CA CYS A 120 6.61 19.67 -11.96
C CYS A 120 6.18 21.02 -12.53
N VAL A 121 4.95 21.13 -13.04
CA VAL A 121 4.44 22.34 -13.70
C VAL A 121 3.55 23.14 -12.76
N VAL A 122 2.48 22.52 -12.24
CA VAL A 122 1.55 23.19 -11.31
C VAL A 122 2.16 23.34 -9.93
N LYS A 123 3.13 22.48 -9.58
CA LYS A 123 3.80 22.43 -8.26
C LYS A 123 2.80 22.34 -7.11
N MET A 124 1.70 21.62 -7.34
CA MET A 124 0.64 21.42 -6.36
C MET A 124 1.08 20.45 -5.25
N TYR A 125 2.03 19.57 -5.57
CA TYR A 125 2.67 18.64 -4.65
C TYR A 125 4.18 18.88 -4.63
N ALA A 126 4.84 18.42 -3.57
CA ALA A 126 6.29 18.41 -3.52
C ALA A 126 6.86 17.52 -4.65
N PRO A 127 8.01 17.87 -5.25
CA PRO A 127 8.70 17.02 -6.20
C PRO A 127 9.01 15.64 -5.59
N ASP A 128 8.57 14.59 -6.27
CA ASP A 128 8.80 13.17 -5.94
C ASP A 128 9.54 12.52 -7.12
N GLU A 129 10.84 12.35 -6.94
CA GLU A 129 11.74 11.82 -7.98
C GLU A 129 11.40 10.36 -8.35
N ASN A 130 10.94 9.55 -7.40
CA ASN A 130 10.56 8.17 -7.68
C ASN A 130 9.29 8.11 -8.51
N ARG A 131 8.29 8.93 -8.16
CA ARG A 131 7.06 9.06 -8.94
C ARG A 131 7.34 9.64 -10.32
N TYR A 132 8.24 10.63 -10.41
CA TYR A 132 8.70 11.19 -11.68
C TYR A 132 9.32 10.11 -12.57
N ASN A 133 10.34 9.39 -12.08
CA ASN A 133 11.07 8.37 -12.82
C ASN A 133 10.14 7.22 -13.24
N SER A 134 9.23 6.79 -12.36
CA SER A 134 8.23 5.75 -12.67
C SER A 134 7.28 6.21 -13.79
N CYS A 135 6.76 7.44 -13.69
CA CYS A 135 5.86 7.99 -14.70
C CYS A 135 6.59 8.17 -16.05
N ILE A 136 7.84 8.66 -16.04
CA ILE A 136 8.68 8.82 -17.23
C ILE A 136 8.92 7.47 -17.91
N THR A 137 9.36 6.45 -17.17
CA THR A 137 9.59 5.10 -17.72
C THR A 137 8.33 4.53 -18.37
N ASN A 138 7.16 4.76 -17.75
CA ASN A 138 5.89 4.32 -18.32
C ASN A 138 5.49 5.12 -19.56
N ILE A 139 5.77 6.42 -19.60
CA ILE A 139 5.54 7.26 -20.79
C ILE A 139 6.42 6.79 -21.95
N GLU A 140 7.70 6.50 -21.73
CA GLU A 140 8.60 5.98 -22.76
C GLU A 140 8.11 4.64 -23.34
N ARG A 141 7.68 3.72 -22.47
CA ARG A 141 7.06 2.45 -22.89
C ARG A 141 5.79 2.69 -23.71
N ALA A 142 4.96 3.65 -23.29
CA ALA A 142 3.74 4.00 -24.00
C ALA A 142 4.04 4.62 -25.38
N LEU A 143 5.01 5.53 -25.47
CA LEU A 143 5.51 6.10 -26.72
C LEU A 143 6.04 5.02 -27.65
N GLY A 144 6.80 4.04 -27.14
CA GLY A 144 7.29 2.91 -27.93
C GLY A 144 6.17 2.08 -28.55
N LYS A 145 5.05 1.87 -27.84
CA LYS A 145 3.86 1.19 -28.40
C LYS A 145 3.23 2.01 -29.53
N ILE A 146 3.09 3.32 -29.34
CA ILE A 146 2.48 4.21 -30.33
C ILE A 146 3.37 4.30 -31.57
N GLU A 147 4.66 4.53 -31.39
CA GLU A 147 5.67 4.57 -32.46
C GLU A 147 5.63 3.29 -33.29
N ALA A 148 5.69 2.12 -32.64
CA ALA A 148 5.64 0.83 -33.34
C ALA A 148 4.31 0.60 -34.08
N THR A 149 3.20 1.16 -33.59
CA THR A 149 1.89 1.05 -34.25
C THR A 149 1.85 1.95 -35.48
N LEU A 150 2.22 3.22 -35.34
CA LEU A 150 2.21 4.19 -36.44
C LEU A 150 3.19 3.80 -37.55
N ALA A 151 4.39 3.30 -37.18
CA ALA A 151 5.41 2.85 -38.13
C ALA A 151 4.99 1.60 -38.93
N LYS A 152 4.19 0.71 -38.32
CA LYS A 152 3.61 -0.45 -39.02
C LYS A 152 2.39 -0.08 -39.86
N GLY A 153 1.73 1.02 -39.53
CA GLY A 153 0.55 1.54 -40.20
C GLY A 153 0.88 2.58 -41.27
N ASN A 154 -0.02 3.55 -41.42
CA ASN A 154 0.11 4.65 -42.38
C ASN A 154 0.86 5.88 -41.82
N GLY A 155 1.33 5.81 -40.56
CA GLY A 155 1.97 6.94 -39.86
C GLY A 155 1.07 8.14 -39.56
N LYS A 156 -0.23 8.08 -39.91
CA LYS A 156 -1.17 9.21 -39.84
C LYS A 156 -2.27 9.03 -38.79
N TYR A 157 -2.76 7.81 -38.60
CA TYR A 157 -3.83 7.50 -37.65
C TYR A 157 -3.61 6.15 -36.96
N LEU A 158 -4.10 6.00 -35.73
CA LEU A 158 -3.93 4.80 -34.91
C LEU A 158 -4.81 3.62 -35.33
N VAL A 159 -5.98 3.91 -35.91
CA VAL A 159 -6.94 2.91 -36.36
C VAL A 159 -7.47 3.27 -37.75
N GLY A 160 -7.09 2.48 -38.76
CA GLY A 160 -7.50 2.69 -40.15
C GLY A 160 -6.84 3.92 -40.79
N ASP A 161 -7.51 4.46 -41.82
CA ASP A 161 -6.94 5.50 -42.71
C ASP A 161 -7.52 6.90 -42.51
N LYS A 162 -8.35 7.08 -41.47
CA LYS A 162 -9.00 8.36 -41.15
C LYS A 162 -8.88 8.65 -39.66
N LEU A 163 -9.02 9.93 -39.32
CA LEU A 163 -9.10 10.38 -37.94
C LEU A 163 -10.26 9.71 -37.21
N THR A 164 -9.97 9.14 -36.04
CA THR A 164 -10.92 8.50 -35.14
C THR A 164 -10.89 9.09 -33.73
N TYR A 165 -11.83 8.67 -32.90
CA TYR A 165 -11.85 8.95 -31.47
C TYR A 165 -10.55 8.51 -30.75
N ALA A 166 -9.93 7.40 -31.18
CA ALA A 166 -8.68 6.91 -30.60
C ALA A 166 -7.56 7.94 -30.72
N ASP A 167 -7.48 8.61 -31.88
CA ASP A 167 -6.43 9.57 -32.17
C ASP A 167 -6.50 10.77 -31.21
N LEU A 168 -7.70 11.31 -30.97
CA LEU A 168 -7.87 12.43 -30.03
C LEU A 168 -7.73 12.03 -28.57
N MET A 169 -8.05 10.78 -28.21
CA MET A 169 -7.81 10.27 -26.87
C MET A 169 -6.31 10.19 -26.56
N VAL A 170 -5.47 9.77 -27.51
CA VAL A 170 -4.01 9.71 -27.38
C VAL A 170 -3.35 11.08 -27.54
N PHE A 171 -3.82 11.89 -28.49
CA PHE A 171 -3.31 13.24 -28.76
C PHE A 171 -3.41 14.15 -27.54
N SER A 172 -4.56 14.18 -26.88
CA SER A 172 -4.85 15.09 -25.76
C SER A 172 -3.80 15.05 -24.63
N PRO A 173 -3.46 13.90 -24.01
CA PRO A 173 -2.43 13.85 -22.97
C PRO A 173 -1.01 14.11 -23.49
N LEU A 174 -0.69 13.70 -24.73
CA LEU A 174 0.64 13.91 -25.31
C LEU A 174 0.91 15.35 -25.74
N PHE A 175 -0.08 16.01 -26.36
CA PHE A 175 -0.02 17.42 -26.73
C PHE A 175 0.25 18.28 -25.50
N PHE A 176 -0.45 17.99 -24.41
CA PHE A 176 -0.27 18.68 -23.14
C PHE A 176 1.08 18.36 -22.48
N ALA A 177 1.53 17.11 -22.55
CA ALA A 177 2.84 16.68 -22.06
C ALA A 177 4.01 17.24 -22.89
N GLY A 178 3.80 17.56 -24.17
CA GLY A 178 4.83 18.05 -25.08
C GLY A 178 5.56 19.30 -24.58
N GLY A 179 4.82 20.22 -23.95
CA GLY A 179 5.36 21.49 -23.46
C GLY A 179 6.17 21.42 -22.15
N SER A 180 6.15 20.28 -21.45
CA SER A 180 6.65 20.21 -20.07
C SER A 180 7.25 18.88 -19.61
N VAL A 181 6.92 17.76 -20.24
CA VAL A 181 7.27 16.40 -19.80
C VAL A 181 8.05 15.62 -20.87
N LEU A 182 7.70 15.78 -22.15
CA LEU A 182 8.37 15.07 -23.24
C LEU A 182 9.66 15.81 -23.62
N ASP A 183 10.81 15.29 -23.22
CA ASP A 183 12.11 15.93 -23.47
C ASP A 183 12.65 15.67 -24.90
N ALA A 184 13.84 16.21 -25.19
CA ALA A 184 14.47 16.09 -26.50
C ALA A 184 14.88 14.65 -26.86
N GLU A 185 15.23 13.81 -25.88
CA GLU A 185 15.64 12.42 -26.13
C GLU A 185 14.42 11.54 -26.41
N MET A 186 13.32 11.75 -25.68
CA MET A 186 12.03 11.11 -25.99
C MET A 186 11.52 11.48 -27.39
N ARG A 187 11.79 12.71 -27.84
CA ARG A 187 11.45 13.14 -29.21
C ARG A 187 12.25 12.40 -30.27
N LYS A 188 13.55 12.25 -30.05
CA LYS A 188 14.42 11.50 -30.95
C LYS A 188 14.08 10.01 -30.98
N SER A 189 13.62 9.44 -29.87
CA SER A 189 13.29 8.01 -29.79
C SER A 189 11.93 7.63 -30.38
N ALA A 190 11.03 8.59 -30.60
CA ALA A 190 9.70 8.37 -31.18
C ALA A 190 9.32 9.37 -32.31
N PRO A 191 10.13 9.49 -33.38
CA PRO A 191 9.96 10.53 -34.40
C PRO A 191 8.62 10.45 -35.14
N THR A 192 8.08 9.24 -35.36
CA THR A 192 6.79 9.07 -36.04
C THR A 192 5.64 9.59 -35.16
N VAL A 193 5.70 9.37 -33.84
CA VAL A 193 4.73 9.93 -32.89
C VAL A 193 4.69 11.46 -32.98
N PHE A 194 5.84 12.14 -33.02
CA PHE A 194 5.84 13.60 -33.05
C PHE A 194 5.33 14.17 -34.38
N SER A 195 5.68 13.55 -35.52
CA SER A 195 5.07 13.93 -36.81
C SER A 195 3.56 13.70 -36.80
N TYR A 196 3.10 12.59 -36.22
CA TYR A 196 1.68 12.31 -36.03
C TYR A 196 0.98 13.39 -35.18
N LEU A 197 1.57 13.81 -34.06
CA LEU A 197 1.02 14.89 -33.21
C LEU A 197 0.96 16.23 -33.96
N GLU A 198 2.00 16.61 -34.69
CA GLU A 198 2.03 17.84 -35.49
C GLU A 198 0.93 17.84 -36.57
N ASN A 199 0.77 16.72 -37.28
CA ASN A 199 -0.27 16.54 -38.29
C ASN A 199 -1.68 16.68 -37.69
N LEU A 200 -1.92 16.11 -36.51
CA LEU A 200 -3.19 16.26 -35.80
C LEU A 200 -3.42 17.70 -35.32
N ALA A 201 -2.41 18.35 -34.78
CA ALA A 201 -2.50 19.73 -34.32
C ALA A 201 -2.74 20.74 -35.46
N ALA A 202 -2.42 20.36 -36.70
CA ALA A 202 -2.69 21.18 -37.89
C ALA A 202 -4.16 21.11 -38.36
N ILE A 203 -4.95 20.14 -37.89
CA ILE A 203 -6.38 20.02 -38.24
C ILE A 203 -7.14 21.24 -37.66
N PRO A 204 -7.90 22.00 -38.47
CA PRO A 204 -8.50 23.27 -38.04
C PRO A 204 -9.30 23.18 -36.75
N GLU A 205 -10.15 22.16 -36.60
CA GLU A 205 -11.01 21.95 -35.43
C GLU A 205 -10.21 21.61 -34.16
N ILE A 206 -9.07 20.93 -34.32
CA ILE A 206 -8.17 20.60 -33.20
C ILE A 206 -7.34 21.85 -32.84
N LYS A 207 -6.81 22.56 -33.84
CA LYS A 207 -6.04 23.79 -33.66
C LYS A 207 -6.84 24.88 -32.93
N GLU A 208 -8.12 25.01 -33.25
CA GLU A 208 -8.98 26.00 -32.61
C GLU A 208 -9.24 25.71 -31.11
N THR A 209 -9.23 24.43 -30.71
CA THR A 209 -9.56 23.99 -29.35
C THR A 209 -8.35 23.77 -28.44
N PHE A 210 -7.20 23.40 -29.03
CA PHE A 210 -5.94 23.19 -28.32
C PHE A 210 -4.94 24.34 -28.51
N GLY A 211 -5.13 25.22 -29.49
CA GLY A 211 -4.21 26.32 -29.83
C GLY A 211 -3.19 25.94 -30.90
N GLN A 212 -2.20 26.81 -31.13
CA GLN A 212 -1.09 26.55 -32.06
C GLN A 212 -0.17 25.46 -31.48
N ALA A 213 0.23 24.49 -32.32
CA ALA A 213 1.33 23.58 -31.96
C ALA A 213 2.57 24.43 -31.62
N LEU A 214 3.21 24.14 -30.50
CA LEU A 214 4.54 24.69 -30.23
C LEU A 214 5.46 24.16 -31.34
N PRO A 215 6.19 25.03 -32.07
CA PRO A 215 7.19 24.58 -33.04
C PRO A 215 8.15 23.55 -32.41
N SER A 216 8.60 22.57 -33.20
CA SER A 216 9.59 21.54 -32.80
C SER A 216 10.80 22.10 -32.04
N ASP A 217 11.11 23.35 -32.36
CA ASP A 217 12.24 24.21 -32.00
C ASP A 217 11.90 25.25 -30.91
N GLN A 218 10.62 25.44 -30.57
CA GLN A 218 10.16 26.26 -29.43
C GLN A 218 9.68 25.43 -28.23
N PHE A 219 9.76 24.11 -28.31
CA PHE A 219 9.73 23.24 -27.13
C PHE A 219 11.04 23.31 -26.30
N SER A 220 11.60 24.51 -26.17
CA SER A 220 12.59 24.87 -25.16
C SER A 220 11.84 25.18 -23.87
N ARG A 221 12.16 24.43 -22.80
CA ARG A 221 11.68 24.61 -21.41
C ARG A 221 11.16 26.03 -21.12
N PRO A 222 9.84 26.27 -21.06
CA PRO A 222 9.30 27.52 -20.49
C PRO A 222 9.59 27.60 -18.98
N TYR A 223 9.82 26.43 -18.37
CA TYR A 223 10.23 26.26 -17.00
C TYR A 223 11.39 25.26 -16.99
N SER A 224 12.51 25.63 -16.39
CA SER A 224 13.62 24.72 -16.16
C SER A 224 13.13 23.52 -15.36
N CYS A 225 12.85 22.41 -16.05
CA CYS A 225 12.78 21.09 -15.42
C CYS A 225 14.22 20.64 -15.09
N GLU A 226 14.92 21.46 -14.31
CA GLU A 226 16.17 21.11 -13.67
C GLU A 226 15.83 20.85 -12.21
N MET A 227 15.85 19.57 -11.83
CA MET A 227 16.25 19.22 -10.48
C MET A 227 17.67 19.79 -10.29
N PRO A 228 17.97 20.50 -9.19
CA PRO A 228 19.27 21.14 -9.01
C PRO A 228 20.38 20.10 -9.15
N GLN A 229 21.24 20.28 -10.15
CA GLN A 229 22.38 19.41 -10.39
C GLN A 229 23.36 19.50 -9.22
N ASN A 230 23.68 18.35 -8.62
CA ASN A 230 24.87 18.22 -7.79
C ASN A 230 26.05 17.99 -8.73
N SER A 231 26.97 18.95 -8.74
CA SER A 231 28.21 18.92 -9.51
C SER A 231 29.11 17.77 -9.04
N ALA A 232 29.18 16.69 -9.82
CA ALA A 232 30.23 15.67 -9.71
C ALA A 232 30.41 14.92 -11.04
N GLU A 233 30.61 15.63 -12.15
CA GLU A 233 31.24 15.05 -13.33
C GLU A 233 32.74 15.36 -13.29
N ALA A 234 33.55 14.34 -12.97
CA ALA A 234 34.88 14.14 -13.54
C ALA A 234 35.48 12.82 -13.00
N ARG A 235 35.24 11.72 -13.72
CA ARG A 235 36.27 10.77 -14.21
C ARG A 235 35.59 9.57 -14.85
N ALA A 236 35.63 9.58 -16.18
CA ALA A 236 35.31 8.45 -17.04
C ALA A 236 36.42 7.38 -16.98
N GLY A 237 36.06 6.12 -17.20
CA GLY A 237 37.00 5.05 -17.54
C GLY A 237 36.54 3.63 -17.24
N GLU A 238 35.97 2.99 -18.27
CA GLU A 238 35.99 1.54 -18.55
C GLU A 238 35.03 0.53 -17.87
N SER A 239 34.30 -0.12 -18.78
CA SER A 239 33.83 -1.52 -18.80
C SER A 239 32.56 -1.91 -18.03
N LEU A 240 31.65 -2.53 -18.81
CA LEU A 240 30.49 -3.26 -18.35
C LEU A 240 30.90 -4.35 -17.36
N GLN A 241 30.42 -4.27 -16.11
CA GLN A 241 29.97 -5.44 -15.36
C GLN A 241 28.80 -5.11 -14.43
N VAL A 242 27.87 -6.04 -14.43
CA VAL A 242 26.73 -6.21 -13.53
C VAL A 242 27.16 -6.04 -12.07
N ASN A 243 26.53 -5.10 -11.37
CA ASN A 243 26.19 -5.11 -9.93
C ASN A 243 25.91 -3.67 -9.46
N CYS A 244 24.77 -3.43 -8.82
CA CYS A 244 24.65 -2.34 -7.84
C CYS A 244 23.73 -2.76 -6.71
N PHE A 245 24.38 -3.34 -5.69
CA PHE A 245 23.95 -3.38 -4.30
C PHE A 245 23.61 -1.98 -3.78
N VAL A 246 22.54 -1.93 -2.97
CA VAL A 246 22.29 -1.08 -1.79
C VAL A 246 22.99 0.30 -1.79
N ARG A 247 22.22 1.36 -2.06
CA ARG A 247 22.58 2.74 -1.68
C ARG A 247 22.49 2.89 -0.15
N SER A 248 23.44 3.63 0.43
CA SER A 248 23.68 3.66 1.88
C SER A 248 22.56 4.33 2.70
N TYR A 249 22.43 3.94 3.98
CA TYR A 249 21.51 4.51 4.98
C TYR A 249 21.65 6.03 5.19
N GLN A 250 22.80 6.62 4.83
CA GLN A 250 23.09 8.01 5.08
C GLN A 250 22.41 8.93 4.05
N ASP A 251 22.37 8.51 2.78
CA ASP A 251 21.66 9.22 1.69
C ASP A 251 20.15 9.28 1.95
N PHE A 252 19.61 8.30 2.68
CA PHE A 252 18.20 8.18 3.05
C PHE A 252 17.76 9.15 4.18
N LYS A 253 18.66 9.50 5.12
CA LYS A 253 18.35 10.39 6.25
C LYS A 253 18.12 11.85 5.81
N ASP A 254 18.85 12.31 4.80
CA ASP A 254 18.80 13.68 4.33
C ASP A 254 17.55 13.97 3.48
N CYS A 255 16.97 12.95 2.85
CA CYS A 255 15.66 13.01 2.18
C CYS A 255 14.47 13.08 3.17
N GLY A 256 14.53 12.38 4.32
CA GLY A 256 13.44 12.35 5.32
C GLY A 256 13.20 13.69 6.04
N LYS A 257 14.25 14.52 6.12
CA LYS A 257 14.21 15.87 6.65
C LYS A 257 13.32 16.82 5.85
N LYS A 258 13.51 16.85 4.53
CA LYS A 258 12.74 17.71 3.61
C LYS A 258 11.24 17.34 3.53
N VAL A 259 10.90 16.06 3.68
CA VAL A 259 9.51 15.57 3.72
C VAL A 259 8.79 16.02 5.00
N ARG A 260 9.48 16.01 6.16
CA ARG A 260 8.93 16.47 7.45
C ARG A 260 8.58 17.95 7.49
N ASP A 261 9.41 18.80 6.89
CA ASP A 261 9.16 20.25 6.84
C ASP A 261 8.00 20.62 5.90
N GLY A 262 7.75 19.81 4.87
CA GLY A 262 6.58 19.93 3.98
C GLY A 262 5.26 19.60 4.69
N LEU A 263 5.19 18.44 5.36
CA LEU A 263 3.98 18.02 6.09
C LEU A 263 3.64 18.95 7.28
N ARG A 264 4.66 19.49 7.97
CA ARG A 264 4.44 20.46 9.08
C ARG A 264 3.79 21.77 8.61
N ARG A 265 4.07 22.23 7.38
CA ARG A 265 3.43 23.44 6.82
C ARG A 265 1.99 23.18 6.42
N GLU A 266 1.67 22.02 5.83
CA GLU A 266 0.30 21.65 5.47
C GLU A 266 -0.60 21.40 6.69
N THR A 267 -0.06 20.76 7.74
CA THR A 267 -0.80 20.48 8.98
C THR A 267 -1.19 21.76 9.74
N LYS A 268 -0.42 22.85 9.57
CA LYS A 268 -0.73 24.16 10.19
C LYS A 268 -1.85 24.90 9.44
N VAL A 269 -1.94 24.73 8.13
CA VAL A 269 -2.96 25.39 7.27
C VAL A 269 -4.33 24.72 7.38
N LEU A 270 -4.38 23.40 7.59
CA LEU A 270 -5.62 22.62 7.73
C LEU A 270 -6.36 22.85 9.06
N CYS A 271 -5.65 23.16 10.14
CA CYS A 271 -6.26 23.40 11.46
C CYS A 271 -6.87 24.80 11.62
N GLU A 272 -6.53 25.77 10.78
CA GLU A 272 -6.92 27.18 10.94
C GLU A 272 -8.17 27.59 10.12
N HIS A 273 -8.72 26.72 9.25
CA HIS A 273 -9.77 27.10 8.27
C HIS A 273 -11.14 26.41 8.44
N LEU A 274 -11.40 25.68 9.53
CA LEU A 274 -12.72 25.07 9.76
C LEU A 274 -13.67 26.04 10.48
N LYS A 275 -14.77 26.42 9.82
CA LYS A 275 -15.83 27.25 10.44
C LYS A 275 -16.58 26.45 11.54
N PRO A 276 -16.99 27.10 12.65
CA PRO A 276 -17.61 26.43 13.80
C PRO A 276 -18.88 25.60 13.50
N SER A 277 -19.61 25.90 12.43
CA SER A 277 -20.83 25.19 12.04
C SER A 277 -20.58 23.86 11.31
N GLN A 278 -19.43 23.68 10.65
CA GLN A 278 -19.05 22.40 10.02
C GLN A 278 -18.46 21.39 11.03
N ALA A 279 -18.00 21.86 12.18
CA ALA A 279 -17.50 21.03 13.28
C ALA A 279 -18.59 20.24 14.03
N ALA A 280 -19.87 20.46 13.74
CA ALA A 280 -20.99 19.81 14.44
C ALA A 280 -21.35 18.42 13.89
N LEU A 281 -21.18 18.19 12.57
CA LEU A 281 -21.40 16.88 11.93
C LEU A 281 -20.16 15.98 11.92
N TYR A 282 -18.96 16.56 11.99
CA TYR A 282 -17.66 15.85 12.01
C TYR A 282 -17.04 15.79 13.42
N ARG A 283 -17.87 15.69 14.47
CA ARG A 283 -17.32 15.36 15.79
C ARG A 283 -16.86 13.91 15.73
N VAL A 284 -15.54 13.72 15.64
CA VAL A 284 -14.83 12.54 16.14
C VAL A 284 -15.62 12.01 17.33
N PRO A 285 -16.09 10.75 17.36
CA PRO A 285 -16.71 10.22 18.56
C PRO A 285 -15.74 10.49 19.70
N THR A 286 -16.12 11.34 20.66
CA THR A 286 -15.31 11.55 21.85
C THR A 286 -15.37 10.25 22.63
N PHE A 287 -14.46 9.33 22.30
CA PHE A 287 -14.24 8.09 23.02
C PHE A 287 -13.59 8.45 24.35
N LYS A 288 -14.41 8.92 25.29
CA LYS A 288 -14.02 9.02 26.69
C LYS A 288 -14.36 7.67 27.32
N CYS A 289 -13.36 6.82 27.45
CA CYS A 289 -13.46 5.61 28.24
C CYS A 289 -13.51 6.02 29.72
N THR A 290 -14.69 6.00 30.33
CA THR A 290 -14.89 6.42 31.72
C THR A 290 -15.16 5.27 32.68
N SER A 291 -15.30 4.04 32.17
CA SER A 291 -15.67 2.84 32.95
C SER A 291 -14.53 1.83 32.98
N PHE A 292 -13.51 2.09 33.81
CA PHE A 292 -12.42 1.14 34.03
C PHE A 292 -12.76 0.18 35.18
N GLN A 293 -12.33 -1.07 35.05
CA GLN A 293 -12.33 -2.02 36.15
C GLN A 293 -10.87 -2.32 36.51
N GLU A 294 -10.51 -2.07 37.77
CA GLU A 294 -9.22 -2.54 38.30
C GLU A 294 -9.25 -4.06 38.44
N ASP A 295 -8.19 -4.69 37.95
CA ASP A 295 -8.00 -6.13 37.98
C ASP A 295 -6.74 -6.42 38.80
N GLY A 296 -6.93 -7.16 39.90
CA GLY A 296 -5.85 -7.51 40.84
C GLY A 296 -4.89 -8.60 40.34
N GLY A 297 -5.15 -9.18 39.16
CA GLY A 297 -4.27 -10.15 38.52
C GLY A 297 -3.08 -9.52 37.79
N LEU A 298 -2.16 -10.36 37.34
CA LEU A 298 -1.09 -9.95 36.40
C LEU A 298 -1.68 -9.80 35.00
N PHE A 299 -1.30 -8.71 34.33
CA PHE A 299 -1.59 -8.49 32.92
C PHE A 299 -0.55 -9.23 32.07
N GLU A 300 -0.88 -9.40 30.80
CA GLU A 300 -0.18 -10.34 29.93
C GLU A 300 1.31 -9.97 29.76
N GLU A 301 1.60 -8.68 29.63
CA GLU A 301 2.96 -8.16 29.51
C GLU A 301 3.78 -8.20 30.80
N GLU A 302 3.15 -8.21 31.99
CA GLU A 302 3.86 -8.06 33.27
C GLU A 302 4.84 -9.20 33.56
N ASN A 303 4.59 -10.38 32.98
CA ASN A 303 5.47 -11.54 33.08
C ASN A 303 6.64 -11.49 32.09
N HIS A 304 6.70 -10.49 31.22
CA HIS A 304 7.69 -10.43 30.15
C HIS A 304 8.88 -9.53 30.53
N LYS A 305 10.10 -10.03 30.30
CA LYS A 305 11.36 -9.31 30.61
C LYS A 305 11.45 -7.90 30.02
N ASN A 306 10.87 -7.69 28.83
CA ASN A 306 10.87 -6.37 28.15
C ASN A 306 9.93 -5.36 28.84
N PHE A 307 8.92 -5.84 29.55
CA PHE A 307 8.03 -4.98 30.33
C PHE A 307 8.79 -4.38 31.53
N ALA A 308 9.55 -5.20 32.26
CA ALA A 308 10.38 -4.73 33.36
C ALA A 308 11.40 -3.66 32.94
N ARG A 309 11.88 -3.71 31.68
CA ARG A 309 12.78 -2.72 31.06
C ARG A 309 12.08 -1.47 30.53
N GLY A 310 10.73 -1.46 30.52
CA GLY A 310 9.94 -0.35 29.99
C GLY A 310 10.02 -0.19 28.47
N ASP A 311 10.29 -1.27 27.73
CA ASP A 311 10.50 -1.22 26.27
C ASP A 311 9.19 -1.10 25.46
N PHE A 312 8.05 -1.33 26.09
CA PHE A 312 6.73 -1.14 25.50
C PHE A 312 6.32 0.34 25.45
N TYR A 313 5.54 0.71 24.44
CA TYR A 313 4.98 2.06 24.32
C TYR A 313 3.77 2.20 25.26
N PRO A 314 3.69 3.24 26.11
CA PRO A 314 2.55 3.48 26.98
C PRO A 314 1.38 4.07 26.17
N VAL A 315 0.51 3.22 25.66
CA VAL A 315 -0.71 3.66 24.95
C VAL A 315 -1.76 4.10 25.96
N GLU A 316 -2.43 5.22 25.68
CA GLU A 316 -3.65 5.62 26.40
C GLU A 316 -4.87 5.40 25.51
N LEU A 317 -5.93 4.76 26.02
CA LEU A 317 -7.17 4.57 25.27
C LEU A 317 -7.93 5.88 25.05
N GLY A 318 -8.54 6.03 23.87
CA GLY A 318 -9.34 7.20 23.47
C GLY A 318 -8.51 8.41 23.03
N ARG A 319 -7.18 8.34 23.19
CA ARG A 319 -6.25 9.39 22.76
C ARG A 319 -5.81 9.19 21.32
N ILE A 320 -5.49 10.30 20.67
CA ILE A 320 -4.81 10.30 19.39
C ILE A 320 -3.32 10.10 19.67
N LEU A 321 -2.68 9.14 19.00
CA LEU A 321 -1.22 8.99 19.09
C LEU A 321 -0.57 10.26 18.55
N LYS A 322 0.28 10.88 19.37
CA LYS A 322 0.89 12.18 19.09
C LYS A 322 1.60 12.17 17.74
N GLY A 323 1.26 13.14 16.88
CA GLY A 323 1.83 13.26 15.53
C GLY A 323 1.18 12.35 14.48
N THR A 324 0.03 11.73 14.79
CA THR A 324 -0.73 10.88 13.87
C THR A 324 -2.22 11.23 13.85
N SER A 325 -2.99 10.60 12.97
CA SER A 325 -4.46 10.67 12.91
C SER A 325 -5.17 9.52 13.64
N TYR A 326 -4.44 8.65 14.34
CA TYR A 326 -4.99 7.40 14.86
C TYR A 326 -5.45 7.56 16.30
N GLN A 327 -6.77 7.49 16.52
CA GLN A 327 -7.37 7.44 17.85
C GLN A 327 -7.46 5.99 18.32
N THR A 328 -6.78 5.66 19.41
CA THR A 328 -6.75 4.30 19.99
C THR A 328 -8.08 3.97 20.66
N LEU A 329 -8.57 2.74 20.48
CA LEU A 329 -9.89 2.32 20.97
C LEU A 329 -9.80 1.19 22.00
N ILE A 330 -9.19 0.07 21.61
CA ILE A 330 -9.00 -1.11 22.46
C ILE A 330 -7.70 -1.82 22.12
N LYS A 331 -7.15 -2.55 23.08
CA LYS A 331 -6.04 -3.47 22.85
C LYS A 331 -6.56 -4.76 22.23
N LEU A 332 -5.93 -5.19 21.14
CA LEU A 332 -6.26 -6.42 20.42
C LEU A 332 -5.40 -7.59 20.86
N GLY A 333 -4.16 -7.33 21.25
CA GLY A 333 -3.21 -8.36 21.60
C GLY A 333 -1.82 -7.80 21.89
N TRP A 334 -0.88 -8.70 22.11
CA TRP A 334 0.52 -8.39 22.37
C TRP A 334 1.41 -9.56 21.96
N GLY A 335 2.70 -9.31 21.91
CA GLY A 335 3.76 -10.31 21.80
C GLY A 335 5.09 -9.73 22.28
N ASP A 336 6.14 -10.55 22.23
CA ASP A 336 7.45 -10.23 22.83
C ASP A 336 8.04 -8.89 22.39
N SER A 337 7.77 -8.49 21.15
CA SER A 337 8.33 -7.29 20.50
C SER A 337 7.29 -6.23 20.10
N SER A 338 6.02 -6.36 20.48
CA SER A 338 4.99 -5.37 20.12
C SER A 338 3.68 -5.51 20.87
N THR A 339 2.87 -4.44 20.86
CA THR A 339 1.44 -4.49 21.22
C THR A 339 0.58 -4.15 20.02
N ALA A 340 -0.62 -4.73 19.95
CA ALA A 340 -1.57 -4.52 18.86
C ALA A 340 -2.83 -3.83 19.39
N TRP A 341 -3.25 -2.76 18.71
CA TRP A 341 -4.35 -1.90 19.12
C TRP A 341 -5.30 -1.66 17.95
N MET A 342 -6.60 -1.66 18.20
CA MET A 342 -7.55 -1.13 17.23
C MET A 342 -7.58 0.38 17.39
N ALA A 343 -7.53 1.08 16.27
CA ALA A 343 -7.66 2.52 16.21
C ALA A 343 -8.62 2.91 15.11
N PHE A 344 -9.18 4.12 15.24
CA PHE A 344 -9.90 4.78 14.17
C PHE A 344 -8.97 5.81 13.53
N ASP A 345 -8.76 5.70 12.22
CA ASP A 345 -8.02 6.68 11.44
C ASP A 345 -8.95 7.84 11.07
N LEU A 346 -8.71 9.00 11.67
CA LEU A 346 -9.52 10.19 11.46
C LEU A 346 -9.41 10.77 10.05
N MET A 347 -8.36 10.43 9.30
CA MET A 347 -8.16 10.95 7.94
C MET A 347 -8.89 10.11 6.89
N SER A 348 -8.84 8.78 7.03
CA SER A 348 -9.51 7.87 6.09
C SER A 348 -10.88 7.42 6.56
N GLU A 349 -11.30 7.78 7.77
CA GLU A 349 -12.55 7.36 8.40
C GLU A 349 -12.71 5.84 8.45
N THR A 350 -11.61 5.11 8.70
CA THR A 350 -11.61 3.64 8.76
C THR A 350 -10.94 3.10 10.02
N PHE A 351 -11.40 1.92 10.44
CA PHE A 351 -10.74 1.17 11.51
C PHE A 351 -9.46 0.50 11.00
N VAL A 352 -8.40 0.61 11.79
CA VAL A 352 -7.08 0.05 11.52
C VAL A 352 -6.55 -0.70 12.73
N ALA A 353 -5.60 -1.60 12.50
CA ALA A 353 -4.83 -2.22 13.57
C ALA A 353 -3.44 -1.56 13.63
N LEU A 354 -3.12 -0.95 14.77
CA LEU A 354 -1.80 -0.41 15.06
C LEU A 354 -0.98 -1.47 15.78
N LYS A 355 0.08 -1.96 15.14
CA LYS A 355 1.10 -2.77 15.80
C LYS A 355 2.25 -1.86 16.19
N ILE A 356 2.35 -1.57 17.48
CA ILE A 356 3.37 -0.68 18.05
C ILE A 356 4.48 -1.54 18.62
N CYS A 357 5.65 -1.47 18.01
CA CYS A 357 6.79 -2.29 18.39
C CYS A 357 7.49 -1.79 19.65
N THR A 358 8.10 -2.69 20.40
CA THR A 358 9.01 -2.34 21.49
C THR A 358 10.26 -1.67 20.93
N ARG A 359 10.89 -0.81 21.73
CA ARG A 359 12.18 -0.20 21.35
C ARG A 359 13.30 -1.24 21.41
N LEU A 360 14.38 -0.96 20.70
CA LEU A 360 15.62 -1.74 20.78
C LEU A 360 15.44 -3.25 20.49
N SER A 361 14.42 -3.61 19.70
CA SER A 361 14.15 -4.99 19.30
C SER A 361 14.61 -5.21 17.85
N PRO A 362 15.59 -6.10 17.61
CA PRO A 362 15.99 -6.48 16.26
C PRO A 362 14.82 -7.04 15.43
N GLU A 363 13.88 -7.75 16.07
CA GLU A 363 12.67 -8.25 15.42
C GLU A 363 11.77 -7.12 14.93
N ALA A 364 11.63 -6.06 15.73
CA ALA A 364 10.86 -4.87 15.35
C ALA A 364 11.49 -4.16 14.14
N ASP A 365 12.80 -3.99 14.14
CA ASP A 365 13.54 -3.35 13.04
C ASP A 365 13.43 -4.18 11.76
N ARG A 366 13.62 -5.50 11.84
CA ARG A 366 13.39 -6.42 10.71
C ARG A 366 11.96 -6.33 10.19
N GLN A 367 10.98 -6.29 11.09
CA GLN A 367 9.57 -6.20 10.69
C GLN A 367 9.28 -4.91 9.93
N GLU A 368 9.78 -3.78 10.41
CA GLU A 368 9.61 -2.48 9.75
C GLU A 368 10.29 -2.47 8.37
N ASP A 369 11.53 -2.96 8.29
CA ASP A 369 12.29 -3.00 7.03
C ASP A 369 11.61 -3.88 5.97
N CYS A 370 11.20 -5.09 6.34
CA CYS A 370 10.49 -5.99 5.43
C CYS A 370 9.15 -5.40 4.96
N GLN A 371 8.39 -4.78 5.86
CA GLN A 371 7.13 -4.13 5.51
C GLN A 371 7.34 -2.92 4.59
N ARG A 372 8.42 -2.16 4.79
CA ARG A 372 8.83 -1.07 3.90
C ARG A 372 9.22 -1.61 2.53
N ARG A 373 10.00 -2.69 2.46
CA ARG A 373 10.37 -3.36 1.20
C ARG A 373 9.15 -3.88 0.45
N MET A 374 8.24 -4.58 1.13
CA MET A 374 6.97 -5.03 0.53
C MET A 374 6.11 -3.87 0.00
N SER A 375 6.18 -2.69 0.64
CA SER A 375 5.49 -1.48 0.18
C SER A 375 6.12 -0.88 -1.08
N ILE A 376 7.45 -0.94 -1.21
CA ILE A 376 8.18 -0.50 -2.41
C ILE A 376 7.84 -1.41 -3.60
N HIS A 377 7.81 -2.71 -3.37
CA HIS A 377 7.45 -3.72 -4.38
C HIS A 377 5.94 -3.98 -4.46
N ALA A 378 5.11 -3.04 -4.01
CA ALA A 378 3.66 -3.23 -3.97
C ALA A 378 3.09 -3.45 -5.38
N ASN A 379 2.60 -4.66 -5.65
CA ASN A 379 1.90 -4.99 -6.90
C ASN A 379 0.45 -5.44 -6.61
N PRO A 380 -0.53 -4.53 -6.53
CA PRO A 380 -1.94 -4.87 -6.31
C PRO A 380 -2.57 -5.78 -7.36
N LYS A 381 -1.96 -5.92 -8.55
CA LYS A 381 -2.45 -6.81 -9.62
C LYS A 381 -2.02 -8.26 -9.39
N HIS A 382 -0.99 -8.50 -8.59
CA HIS A 382 -0.54 -9.86 -8.28
C HIS A 382 -1.62 -10.62 -7.48
N PRO A 383 -2.00 -11.86 -7.86
CA PRO A 383 -3.05 -12.62 -7.17
C PRO A 383 -2.81 -12.82 -5.66
N GLY A 384 -1.54 -12.83 -5.26
CA GLY A 384 -1.08 -12.94 -3.87
C GLY A 384 -1.16 -11.69 -3.02
N TYR A 385 -1.08 -10.51 -3.63
CA TYR A 385 -1.02 -9.24 -2.91
C TYR A 385 -2.17 -9.07 -1.88
N PRO A 386 -3.43 -9.43 -2.19
CA PRO A 386 -4.54 -9.27 -1.24
C PRO A 386 -4.47 -10.14 0.02
N PHE A 387 -3.61 -11.17 0.03
CA PHE A 387 -3.48 -12.16 1.11
C PHE A 387 -2.28 -11.88 2.04
N ILE A 388 -1.54 -10.79 1.80
CA ILE A 388 -0.52 -10.26 2.71
C ILE A 388 -1.13 -9.15 3.57
N ASN A 389 -0.83 -9.14 4.88
CA ASN A 389 -1.20 -8.03 5.76
C ASN A 389 -0.19 -6.88 5.64
N HIS A 390 -0.36 -6.12 4.54
CA HIS A 390 0.43 -4.93 4.25
C HIS A 390 0.29 -3.84 5.32
N THR A 391 1.36 -3.07 5.50
CA THR A 391 1.42 -1.93 6.41
C THR A 391 1.37 -0.62 5.66
N ARG A 392 0.59 0.36 6.12
CA ARG A 392 0.66 1.74 5.62
C ARG A 392 1.92 2.42 6.18
N PRO A 393 2.68 3.17 5.36
CA PRO A 393 3.83 3.93 5.86
C PRO A 393 3.40 4.94 6.92
N VAL A 394 3.98 4.86 8.11
CA VAL A 394 3.78 5.83 9.20
C VAL A 394 5.12 6.12 9.85
N GLU A 395 5.34 7.38 10.23
CA GLU A 395 6.56 7.72 10.96
C GLU A 395 6.60 7.01 12.32
N PRO A 396 7.80 6.61 12.80
CA PRO A 396 7.97 6.07 14.14
C PRO A 396 7.42 7.04 15.19
N ILE A 397 6.81 6.49 16.23
CA ILE A 397 6.27 7.29 17.33
C ILE A 397 7.32 7.45 18.43
N ARG A 398 7.37 8.64 19.03
CA ARG A 398 8.27 8.99 20.12
C ARG A 398 7.63 8.65 21.46
N ARG A 399 8.38 8.01 22.36
CA ARG A 399 7.93 7.70 23.72
C ARG A 399 7.47 8.97 24.47
N PRO A 400 6.29 8.97 25.10
CA PRO A 400 5.86 10.05 25.99
C PRO A 400 6.77 10.14 27.22
N GLY A 401 7.18 11.35 27.61
CA GLY A 401 7.90 11.58 28.87
C GLY A 401 9.36 11.08 28.93
N GLY A 402 9.99 10.77 27.79
CA GLY A 402 11.41 10.37 27.75
C GLY A 402 12.35 11.42 28.37
N PRO A 403 13.51 11.02 28.91
CA PRO A 403 14.44 11.93 29.57
C PRO A 403 14.84 13.04 28.60
N THR A 404 14.39 14.26 28.88
CA THR A 404 14.68 15.47 28.11
C THR A 404 16.16 15.85 28.25
N ARG A 405 17.07 15.04 27.71
CA ARG A 405 18.48 15.40 27.54
C ARG A 405 18.77 15.98 26.15
N SER A 406 17.90 15.75 25.17
CA SER A 406 18.01 16.35 23.84
C SER A 406 16.91 17.39 23.63
N LYS A 407 17.30 18.59 23.19
CA LYS A 407 16.35 19.64 22.77
C LYS A 407 15.39 19.06 21.71
N PRO A 408 14.08 19.43 21.72
CA PRO A 408 13.07 18.98 20.76
C PRO A 408 13.30 19.45 19.31
N SER A 409 14.49 19.97 19.00
CA SER A 409 14.90 20.51 17.70
C SER A 409 15.55 19.48 16.78
N SER A 410 15.90 18.27 17.25
CA SER A 410 16.36 17.21 16.34
C SER A 410 15.15 16.55 15.68
N GLU A 411 15.06 16.66 14.36
CA GLU A 411 14.09 15.94 13.56
C GLU A 411 14.16 14.42 13.73
N ILE A 412 15.31 13.88 14.15
CA ILE A 412 15.52 12.46 14.36
C ILE A 412 15.07 12.10 15.78
N ILE A 413 14.19 11.09 15.91
CA ILE A 413 13.81 10.50 17.20
C ILE A 413 14.96 9.62 17.68
N PRO A 414 15.50 9.84 18.89
CA PRO A 414 16.52 8.98 19.48
C PRO A 414 16.08 7.50 19.51
N ASN A 415 17.00 6.56 19.25
CA ASN A 415 16.67 5.13 19.18
C ASN A 415 16.06 4.59 20.48
N ASP A 416 16.48 5.13 21.63
CA ASP A 416 15.96 4.82 22.96
C ASP A 416 14.57 5.42 23.24
N GLU A 417 14.05 6.27 22.36
CA GLU A 417 12.69 6.83 22.44
C GLU A 417 11.81 6.41 21.24
N ARG A 418 12.39 5.75 20.23
CA ARG A 418 11.75 5.42 18.95
C ARG A 418 10.99 4.09 19.02
N HIS A 419 9.70 4.12 18.69
CA HIS A 419 8.89 2.93 18.46
C HIS A 419 8.39 2.88 17.01
N ALA A 420 8.64 1.76 16.32
CA ALA A 420 8.02 1.53 15.02
C ALA A 420 6.51 1.34 15.21
N CYS A 421 5.70 1.96 14.33
CA CYS A 421 4.25 1.85 14.35
C CYS A 421 3.78 1.35 12.98
N LEU A 422 3.23 0.14 12.94
CA LEU A 422 2.77 -0.51 11.72
C LEU A 422 1.25 -0.47 11.66
N VAL A 423 0.71 0.23 10.67
CA VAL A 423 -0.74 0.39 10.48
C VAL A 423 -1.25 -0.61 9.46
N GLN A 424 -2.00 -1.59 9.94
CA GLN A 424 -2.36 -2.79 9.18
C GLN A 424 -3.87 -2.97 9.10
N LYS A 425 -4.30 -3.89 8.23
CA LYS A 425 -5.68 -4.35 8.23
C LYS A 425 -5.94 -5.15 9.52
N PRO A 426 -7.07 -4.93 10.20
CA PRO A 426 -7.45 -5.72 11.35
C PRO A 426 -7.61 -7.20 10.98
N MET A 427 -6.83 -8.02 11.67
CA MET A 427 -6.88 -9.48 11.62
C MET A 427 -7.47 -10.00 12.92
N TRP A 428 -8.28 -11.05 12.82
CA TRP A 428 -8.79 -11.78 13.98
C TRP A 428 -8.83 -13.26 13.68
N ARG A 429 -9.25 -14.07 14.66
CA ARG A 429 -9.56 -15.49 14.44
C ARG A 429 -8.33 -16.22 13.85
N TYR A 430 -7.16 -16.00 14.47
CA TYR A 430 -5.92 -16.68 14.09
C TYR A 430 -6.13 -18.19 14.04
N TRP A 431 -5.46 -18.85 13.10
CA TRP A 431 -5.60 -20.29 12.93
C TRP A 431 -5.21 -21.06 14.21
N ALA A 432 -4.27 -20.52 14.99
CA ALA A 432 -3.87 -21.01 16.32
C ALA A 432 -5.03 -21.14 17.32
N THR A 433 -6.10 -20.36 17.16
CA THR A 433 -7.26 -20.41 18.07
C THR A 433 -8.46 -21.06 17.40
N VAL A 434 -8.68 -20.76 16.12
CA VAL A 434 -9.90 -21.17 15.41
C VAL A 434 -9.91 -22.62 15.02
N TYR A 435 -8.74 -23.24 14.82
CA TYR A 435 -8.72 -24.63 14.40
C TYR A 435 -9.42 -25.55 15.41
N SER A 436 -9.35 -25.27 16.71
CA SER A 436 -10.05 -26.03 17.77
C SER A 436 -11.54 -25.69 17.91
N SER A 437 -12.03 -24.68 17.18
CA SER A 437 -13.44 -24.28 17.22
C SER A 437 -14.34 -25.30 16.51
N PRO A 438 -15.57 -25.53 17.01
CA PRO A 438 -16.55 -26.39 16.32
C PRO A 438 -16.89 -25.96 14.89
N CYS A 439 -16.62 -24.71 14.52
CA CYS A 439 -16.86 -24.21 13.18
C CYS A 439 -15.74 -24.53 12.18
N TRP A 440 -14.58 -25.03 12.63
CA TRP A 440 -13.48 -25.38 11.74
C TRP A 440 -13.81 -26.63 10.92
N ARG A 441 -13.46 -26.62 9.64
CA ARG A 441 -13.82 -27.63 8.64
C ARG A 441 -12.71 -27.72 7.61
N ASN A 442 -12.56 -28.87 6.96
CA ASN A 442 -11.51 -29.12 5.98
C ASN A 442 -11.52 -28.13 4.79
N HIS A 443 -12.68 -27.58 4.43
CA HIS A 443 -12.75 -26.59 3.35
C HIS A 443 -12.10 -25.25 3.72
N HIS A 444 -12.06 -24.88 5.01
CA HIS A 444 -11.32 -23.71 5.49
C HIS A 444 -9.82 -23.89 5.28
N LEU A 445 -9.30 -25.07 5.64
CA LEU A 445 -7.91 -25.43 5.40
C LEU A 445 -7.61 -25.38 3.90
N ARG A 446 -8.38 -26.07 3.06
CA ARG A 446 -8.15 -26.12 1.60
C ARG A 446 -8.19 -24.72 0.94
N ARG A 447 -9.20 -23.91 1.25
CA ARG A 447 -9.33 -22.55 0.69
C ARG A 447 -8.25 -21.62 1.21
N GLY A 448 -7.96 -21.69 2.51
CA GLY A 448 -6.90 -20.91 3.14
C GLY A 448 -5.51 -21.25 2.61
N THR A 449 -5.20 -22.53 2.43
CA THR A 449 -3.94 -22.99 1.81
C THR A 449 -3.76 -22.38 0.44
N LYS A 450 -4.79 -22.38 -0.42
CA LYS A 450 -4.70 -21.75 -1.74
C LYS A 450 -4.36 -20.25 -1.65
N GLN A 451 -4.95 -19.55 -0.70
CA GLN A 451 -4.68 -18.12 -0.48
C GLN A 451 -3.28 -17.87 0.06
N LEU A 452 -2.81 -18.70 1.00
CA LEU A 452 -1.46 -18.63 1.53
C LEU A 452 -0.41 -18.92 0.47
N LEU A 453 -0.65 -19.89 -0.43
CA LEU A 453 0.25 -20.16 -1.54
C LEU A 453 0.39 -18.95 -2.46
N PHE A 454 -0.73 -18.26 -2.78
CA PHE A 454 -0.63 -17.00 -3.51
C PHE A 454 0.12 -15.91 -2.72
N ALA A 455 -0.10 -15.81 -1.41
CA ALA A 455 0.62 -14.86 -0.56
C ALA A 455 2.13 -15.10 -0.59
N LEU A 456 2.56 -16.36 -0.47
CA LEU A 456 3.96 -16.76 -0.54
C LEU A 456 4.54 -16.50 -1.92
N ASP A 457 3.83 -16.86 -3.00
CA ASP A 457 4.24 -16.57 -4.37
C ASP A 457 4.52 -15.08 -4.58
N TYR A 458 3.64 -14.19 -4.11
CA TYR A 458 3.88 -12.75 -4.12
C TYR A 458 5.13 -12.35 -3.31
N LEU A 459 5.27 -12.88 -2.10
CA LEU A 459 6.38 -12.55 -1.21
C LEU A 459 7.74 -12.98 -1.82
N HIS A 460 7.75 -14.13 -2.49
CA HIS A 460 8.92 -14.75 -3.08
C HIS A 460 9.31 -14.06 -4.39
N THR A 461 8.36 -13.91 -5.32
CA THR A 461 8.63 -13.45 -6.70
C THR A 461 8.78 -11.94 -6.82
N GLU A 462 7.93 -11.16 -6.14
CA GLU A 462 7.90 -9.70 -6.27
C GLU A 462 8.76 -9.01 -5.20
N CYS A 463 8.77 -9.54 -3.98
CA CYS A 463 9.47 -8.91 -2.85
C CYS A 463 10.87 -9.48 -2.59
N GLY A 464 11.15 -10.71 -3.05
CA GLY A 464 12.41 -11.41 -2.81
C GLY A 464 12.64 -11.75 -1.33
N LEU A 465 11.56 -12.02 -0.59
CA LEU A 465 11.58 -12.24 0.86
C LEU A 465 11.18 -13.67 1.22
N VAL A 466 11.77 -14.21 2.27
CA VAL A 466 11.33 -15.45 2.93
C VAL A 466 10.65 -15.07 4.24
N HIS A 467 9.41 -15.50 4.46
CA HIS A 467 8.67 -15.20 5.68
C HIS A 467 9.36 -15.75 6.93
N GLY A 468 9.86 -16.99 6.86
CA GLY A 468 10.74 -17.62 7.84
C GLY A 468 10.06 -18.22 9.06
N ASN A 469 8.77 -17.94 9.24
CA ASN A 469 7.99 -18.42 10.37
C ASN A 469 6.49 -18.55 10.01
N VAL A 470 6.18 -19.23 8.91
CA VAL A 470 4.77 -19.46 8.53
C VAL A 470 4.15 -20.44 9.52
N CYS A 471 3.28 -19.93 10.40
CA CYS A 471 2.62 -20.73 11.43
C CYS A 471 1.21 -20.23 11.72
N GLU A 472 0.42 -21.05 12.40
CA GLU A 472 -0.99 -20.82 12.68
C GLU A 472 -1.24 -19.58 13.56
N ALA A 473 -0.23 -19.14 14.31
CA ALA A 473 -0.27 -17.90 15.09
C ALA A 473 -0.11 -16.64 14.21
N ASN A 474 0.46 -16.77 13.01
CA ASN A 474 0.72 -15.68 12.07
C ASN A 474 -0.30 -15.63 10.92
N VAL A 475 -1.24 -16.57 10.88
CA VAL A 475 -2.30 -16.67 9.89
C VAL A 475 -3.63 -16.34 10.53
N GLY A 476 -4.29 -15.29 10.06
CA GLY A 476 -5.57 -14.83 10.59
C GLY A 476 -6.55 -14.46 9.49
N TYR A 477 -7.82 -14.30 9.86
CA TYR A 477 -8.84 -13.85 8.93
C TYR A 477 -8.92 -12.32 8.93
N ARG A 478 -9.03 -11.74 7.74
CA ARG A 478 -9.39 -10.32 7.63
C ARG A 478 -10.78 -10.14 8.22
N VAL A 479 -10.92 -9.22 9.17
CA VAL A 479 -12.24 -8.85 9.67
C VAL A 479 -12.86 -7.84 8.70
N PRO A 480 -13.99 -8.15 8.05
CA PRO A 480 -14.81 -7.11 7.45
C PRO A 480 -15.42 -6.33 8.62
N LEU A 481 -14.81 -5.21 8.97
CA LEU A 481 -15.30 -4.39 10.06
C LEU A 481 -16.53 -3.65 9.55
N ASP A 482 -17.70 -4.23 9.80
CA ASP A 482 -18.93 -3.45 9.87
C ASP A 482 -18.79 -2.51 11.08
N GLU A 483 -19.01 -1.22 10.84
CA GLU A 483 -19.04 -0.20 11.88
C GLU A 483 -19.96 -0.61 13.03
N THR A 484 -21.04 -1.31 12.72
CA THR A 484 -22.01 -1.91 13.65
C THR A 484 -21.34 -2.92 14.59
N ILE A 485 -20.57 -3.89 14.07
CA ILE A 485 -19.92 -4.94 14.89
C ILE A 485 -18.87 -4.32 15.82
N VAL A 486 -18.07 -3.39 15.30
CA VAL A 486 -17.09 -2.66 16.12
C VAL A 486 -17.82 -1.85 17.19
N ARG A 487 -18.88 -1.16 16.81
CA ARG A 487 -19.72 -0.41 17.75
C ARG A 487 -20.31 -1.32 18.81
N GLU A 488 -20.96 -2.42 18.48
CA GLU A 488 -21.52 -3.36 19.46
C GLU A 488 -20.47 -3.96 20.39
N THR A 489 -19.30 -4.33 19.84
CA THR A 489 -18.20 -4.85 20.65
C THR A 489 -17.72 -3.81 21.65
N LEU A 490 -17.67 -2.54 21.23
CA LEU A 490 -17.34 -1.42 22.10
C LEU A 490 -18.53 -0.93 22.94
N GLY A 491 -19.71 -1.57 22.85
CA GLY A 491 -20.93 -1.16 23.56
C GLY A 491 -21.56 0.16 23.07
N LEU A 492 -21.35 0.53 21.81
CA LEU A 492 -21.71 1.81 21.17
C LEU A 492 -23.10 1.81 20.46
N ILE A 493 -23.85 0.70 20.42
CA ILE A 493 -25.18 0.69 19.77
C ILE A 493 -26.29 1.02 20.77
N LYS A 494 -26.87 2.22 20.57
CA LYS A 494 -28.12 2.78 21.11
C LYS A 494 -28.28 2.83 22.65
N THR A 495 -27.80 3.93 23.21
CA THR A 495 -28.64 4.82 24.04
C THR A 495 -28.26 6.29 23.76
N LEU A 496 -29.14 7.07 23.13
CA LEU A 496 -29.06 8.53 23.26
C LEU A 496 -29.44 8.91 24.70
N PRO A 497 -28.87 9.95 25.34
CA PRO A 497 -27.86 10.89 24.88
C PRO A 497 -26.59 10.81 25.75
N SER A 498 -25.99 9.63 25.94
CA SER A 498 -24.66 9.57 26.58
C SER A 498 -23.57 9.76 25.53
N ARG A 499 -22.89 10.91 25.57
CA ARG A 499 -21.76 11.26 24.69
C ARG A 499 -20.42 10.61 25.10
N THR A 500 -20.46 9.60 25.99
CA THR A 500 -19.28 8.90 26.52
C THR A 500 -19.42 7.40 26.32
N THR A 501 -18.33 6.78 25.86
CA THR A 501 -18.25 5.35 25.59
C THR A 501 -17.86 4.60 26.87
N ALA A 502 -18.72 3.69 27.32
CA ALA A 502 -18.37 2.77 28.41
C ALA A 502 -17.73 1.49 27.84
N ALA A 503 -16.49 1.59 27.34
CA ALA A 503 -15.71 0.38 27.13
C ALA A 503 -15.31 -0.17 28.51
N ARG A 504 -15.74 -1.40 28.84
CA ARG A 504 -15.29 -2.10 30.05
C ARG A 504 -13.90 -2.67 29.82
N ALA A 505 -12.91 -1.78 29.73
CA ALA A 505 -11.51 -2.19 29.68
C ALA A 505 -11.03 -2.46 31.11
N TYR A 506 -10.46 -3.65 31.33
CA TYR A 506 -9.69 -3.91 32.55
C TYR A 506 -8.39 -3.14 32.46
N VAL A 507 -8.14 -2.31 33.46
CA VAL A 507 -7.00 -1.41 33.54
C VAL A 507 -6.24 -1.68 34.82
N LYS A 508 -4.92 -1.60 34.71
CA LYS A 508 -4.03 -1.65 35.86
C LYS A 508 -2.90 -0.66 35.67
N THR A 509 -2.65 0.14 36.69
CA THR A 509 -1.47 0.99 36.73
C THR A 509 -0.34 0.23 37.39
N VAL A 510 0.80 0.17 36.73
CA VAL A 510 1.99 -0.57 37.18
C VAL A 510 3.23 0.30 37.00
N THR A 511 4.22 0.13 37.87
CA THR A 511 5.49 0.85 37.77
C THR A 511 6.55 -0.08 37.18
N ALA A 512 7.19 0.32 36.07
CA ALA A 512 8.34 -0.39 35.51
C ALA A 512 9.65 0.21 36.04
N ARG A 513 10.76 -0.56 36.06
CA ARG A 513 12.02 -0.17 36.73
C ARG A 513 12.57 1.21 36.30
N ASP A 514 12.29 1.66 35.08
CA ASP A 514 12.88 2.87 34.49
C ASP A 514 11.88 3.96 34.06
N CYS A 515 10.57 3.89 34.40
CA CYS A 515 9.61 4.96 34.06
C CYS A 515 8.36 4.98 34.97
N THR A 516 7.80 6.19 35.07
CA THR A 516 6.51 6.56 35.67
C THR A 516 5.36 5.58 35.38
N ASP A 517 4.35 5.58 36.25
CA ASP A 517 3.07 4.87 36.14
C ASP A 517 2.66 4.50 34.70
N PHE A 518 2.74 3.21 34.37
CA PHE A 518 2.27 2.61 33.13
C PHE A 518 0.83 2.17 33.28
N THR A 519 -0.06 2.67 32.43
CA THR A 519 -1.42 2.13 32.31
C THR A 519 -1.41 0.94 31.36
N LEU A 520 -1.60 -0.26 31.90
CA LEU A 520 -1.81 -1.47 31.12
C LEU A 520 -3.29 -1.72 30.88
N TYR A 521 -3.57 -2.30 29.72
CA TYR A 521 -4.91 -2.68 29.30
C TYR A 521 -4.93 -4.16 28.97
N ARG A 522 -5.94 -4.89 29.45
CA ARG A 522 -6.13 -6.30 29.08
C ARG A 522 -6.57 -6.38 27.62
N SER A 523 -6.05 -7.37 26.87
CA SER A 523 -6.49 -7.61 25.49
C SER A 523 -7.99 -7.89 25.45
N THR A 524 -8.70 -7.18 24.57
CA THR A 524 -10.16 -7.27 24.49
C THR A 524 -10.57 -8.54 23.75
N ARG A 525 -11.36 -9.38 24.40
CA ARG A 525 -11.97 -10.55 23.76
C ARG A 525 -13.25 -10.11 23.05
N PHE A 526 -13.39 -10.48 21.78
CA PHE A 526 -14.66 -10.29 21.07
C PHE A 526 -15.62 -11.43 21.40
N ASP A 527 -16.91 -11.12 21.49
CA ASP A 527 -17.96 -12.14 21.64
C ASP A 527 -18.10 -12.92 20.32
N GLU A 528 -17.61 -14.16 20.32
CA GLU A 528 -17.63 -15.04 19.14
C GLU A 528 -19.05 -15.27 18.59
N LYS A 529 -20.09 -15.17 19.44
CA LYS A 529 -21.49 -15.33 19.01
C LYS A 529 -21.98 -14.10 18.24
N LYS A 530 -21.45 -12.90 18.54
CA LYS A 530 -21.85 -11.61 17.94
C LYS A 530 -21.13 -11.28 16.64
N LEU A 531 -19.97 -11.89 16.38
CA LEU A 531 -19.34 -11.88 15.06
C LEU A 531 -20.20 -12.57 13.97
N GLY A 532 -21.35 -13.16 14.35
CA GLY A 532 -22.35 -13.74 13.46
C GLY A 532 -21.93 -15.06 12.82
N LYS A 533 -22.78 -15.59 11.92
CA LYS A 533 -22.39 -16.61 10.93
C LYS A 533 -21.50 -16.00 9.84
N THR A 534 -20.47 -15.24 10.18
CA THR A 534 -19.39 -14.81 9.26
C THR A 534 -18.51 -15.99 8.81
N THR A 535 -19.11 -17.19 8.77
CA THR A 535 -18.58 -18.48 8.32
C THR A 535 -18.19 -18.48 6.85
N ASP A 536 -18.49 -17.41 6.10
CA ASP A 536 -17.82 -17.12 4.85
C ASP A 536 -16.47 -16.46 5.15
N PHE A 537 -15.54 -17.27 5.69
CA PHE A 537 -14.13 -16.96 5.84
C PHE A 537 -13.49 -16.67 4.47
N CYS A 538 -13.74 -15.48 3.93
CA CYS A 538 -13.48 -15.23 2.52
C CYS A 538 -11.99 -14.97 2.23
N LYS A 539 -11.27 -14.35 3.18
CA LYS A 539 -9.87 -13.92 2.99
C LYS A 539 -9.02 -14.13 4.26
N VAL A 540 -8.07 -15.05 4.16
CA VAL A 540 -6.95 -15.24 5.07
C VAL A 540 -5.88 -14.20 4.76
N LEU A 541 -5.21 -13.70 5.79
CA LEU A 541 -4.04 -12.84 5.69
C LEU A 541 -2.85 -13.50 6.39
N LEU A 542 -1.69 -13.47 5.74
CA LEU A 542 -0.39 -13.74 6.34
C LEU A 542 0.15 -12.45 6.98
N GLY A 543 0.47 -12.52 8.28
CA GLY A 543 0.97 -11.40 9.07
C GLY A 543 2.27 -11.73 9.81
N SER A 544 2.73 -10.81 10.66
CA SER A 544 3.89 -11.00 11.57
C SER A 544 5.25 -11.27 10.90
N PHE A 545 5.77 -10.26 10.20
CA PHE A 545 6.99 -10.32 9.41
C PHE A 545 8.29 -10.03 10.21
N GLY A 546 8.30 -10.20 11.54
CA GLY A 546 9.48 -9.88 12.37
C GLY A 546 10.66 -10.86 12.21
N GLN A 547 10.43 -11.99 11.55
CA GLN A 547 11.44 -12.98 11.18
C GLN A 547 11.71 -13.03 9.68
N THR A 548 10.99 -12.22 8.91
CA THR A 548 11.15 -12.17 7.47
C THR A 548 12.52 -11.58 7.13
N ARG A 549 13.18 -12.17 6.13
CA ARG A 549 14.49 -11.71 5.64
C ARG A 549 14.57 -11.86 4.13
N VAL A 550 15.62 -11.29 3.55
CA VAL A 550 15.93 -11.49 2.13
C VAL A 550 16.31 -12.96 1.92
N ALA A 551 15.88 -13.51 0.79
CA ALA A 551 16.23 -14.88 0.40
C ALA A 551 17.73 -15.02 0.11
N TYR A 552 18.23 -16.26 0.19
CA TYR A 552 19.62 -16.63 -0.08
C TYR A 552 20.64 -16.06 0.91
N GLU A 553 20.17 -15.65 2.09
CA GLU A 553 21.03 -15.31 3.23
C GLU A 553 21.14 -16.50 4.17
N VAL A 554 22.31 -16.68 4.79
CA VAL A 554 22.48 -17.65 5.88
C VAL A 554 21.92 -17.05 7.16
N TRP A 555 20.94 -17.72 7.76
CA TRP A 555 20.32 -17.25 8.99
C TRP A 555 21.03 -17.84 10.20
N ASP A 556 21.25 -17.01 11.21
CA ASP A 556 21.69 -17.50 12.51
C ASP A 556 20.53 -18.25 13.19
N PRO A 557 20.67 -19.57 13.47
CA PRO A 557 19.65 -20.34 14.17
C PRO A 557 19.36 -19.78 15.56
N GLU A 558 20.36 -19.20 16.22
CA GLU A 558 20.22 -18.62 17.57
C GLU A 558 19.43 -17.30 17.54
N GLY A 559 19.50 -16.58 16.42
CA GLY A 559 18.71 -15.38 16.14
C GLY A 559 17.33 -15.66 15.53
N THR A 560 16.91 -16.93 15.44
CA THR A 560 15.62 -17.35 14.88
C THR A 560 14.73 -17.93 15.98
N PRO A 561 13.46 -17.50 16.13
CA PRO A 561 12.59 -18.03 17.17
C PRO A 561 12.40 -19.54 17.07
N LYS A 562 12.32 -20.17 18.25
CA LYS A 562 11.95 -21.59 18.36
C LYS A 562 10.62 -21.82 17.64
N SER A 563 10.60 -22.81 16.76
CA SER A 563 9.40 -23.17 15.99
C SER A 563 9.37 -24.66 15.71
N MET A 564 8.21 -25.30 15.94
CA MET A 564 7.94 -26.67 15.50
C MET A 564 7.91 -26.83 13.98
N TYR A 565 7.98 -25.72 13.25
CA TYR A 565 7.92 -25.69 11.80
C TYR A 565 9.27 -25.41 11.15
N MET A 566 10.33 -25.26 11.95
CA MET A 566 11.66 -24.87 11.46
C MET A 566 12.18 -25.84 10.40
N ALA A 567 12.71 -25.26 9.31
CA ALA A 567 13.25 -25.98 8.17
C ALA A 567 14.68 -26.46 8.42
N PRO A 568 15.11 -27.61 7.85
CA PRO A 568 16.43 -28.16 8.09
C PRO A 568 17.57 -27.26 7.62
N GLU A 569 17.40 -26.51 6.52
CA GLU A 569 18.40 -25.55 6.04
C GLU A 569 18.72 -24.44 7.03
N VAL A 570 17.73 -24.02 7.83
CA VAL A 570 17.94 -23.05 8.93
C VAL A 570 18.80 -23.70 10.01
N LEU A 571 18.47 -24.92 10.44
CA LEU A 571 19.19 -25.63 11.49
C LEU A 571 20.64 -25.94 11.10
N LEU A 572 20.86 -26.32 9.84
CA LEU A 572 22.18 -26.67 9.31
C LEU A 572 23.03 -25.43 8.98
N GLY A 573 22.47 -24.22 9.04
CA GLY A 573 23.19 -22.98 8.71
C GLY A 573 23.53 -22.88 7.22
N LEU A 574 22.58 -23.26 6.38
CA LEU A 574 22.63 -23.10 4.93
C LEU A 574 21.97 -21.78 4.53
N GLU A 575 22.13 -21.40 3.26
CA GLU A 575 21.36 -20.30 2.67
C GLU A 575 19.87 -20.64 2.69
N VAL A 576 19.08 -19.75 3.28
CA VAL A 576 17.64 -19.94 3.39
C VAL A 576 16.98 -19.50 2.10
N THR A 577 16.28 -20.44 1.46
CA THR A 577 15.55 -20.18 0.21
C THR A 577 14.05 -20.06 0.48
N PHE A 578 13.30 -19.73 -0.57
CA PHE A 578 11.83 -19.73 -0.55
C PHE A 578 11.22 -21.08 -0.13
N ALA A 579 11.95 -22.19 -0.28
CA ALA A 579 11.50 -23.52 0.11
C ALA A 579 11.24 -23.64 1.63
N ALA A 580 11.91 -22.84 2.46
CA ALA A 580 11.71 -22.83 3.90
C ALA A 580 10.26 -22.47 4.29
N ASP A 581 9.64 -21.53 3.57
CA ASP A 581 8.24 -21.17 3.80
C ASP A 581 7.28 -22.27 3.35
N VAL A 582 7.62 -22.99 2.27
CA VAL A 582 6.84 -24.14 1.80
C VAL A 582 6.91 -25.29 2.81
N TRP A 583 8.09 -25.53 3.38
CA TRP A 583 8.29 -26.47 4.48
C TRP A 583 7.46 -26.09 5.71
N ASN A 584 7.56 -24.83 6.16
CA ASN A 584 6.78 -24.31 7.29
C ASN A 584 5.27 -24.53 7.06
N LEU A 585 4.78 -24.15 5.87
CA LEU A 585 3.39 -24.31 5.47
C LEU A 585 2.97 -25.79 5.52
N GLY A 586 3.76 -26.71 4.95
CA GLY A 586 3.46 -28.14 4.97
C GLY A 586 3.28 -28.69 6.38
N LEU A 587 4.21 -28.39 7.29
CA LEU A 587 4.14 -28.83 8.69
C LEU A 587 2.96 -28.20 9.44
N MET A 588 2.67 -26.91 9.22
CA MET A 588 1.50 -26.25 9.79
C MET A 588 0.20 -26.90 9.31
N LEU A 589 0.07 -27.19 8.01
CA LEU A 589 -1.13 -27.83 7.45
C LEU A 589 -1.34 -29.22 8.03
N TRP A 590 -0.27 -30.00 8.22
CA TRP A 590 -0.33 -31.28 8.93
C TRP A 590 -0.88 -31.10 10.35
N LYS A 591 -0.31 -30.16 11.12
CA LYS A 591 -0.76 -29.87 12.49
C LYS A 591 -2.25 -29.52 12.55
N LEU A 592 -2.73 -28.69 11.64
CA LEU A 592 -4.13 -28.26 11.63
C LEU A 592 -5.09 -29.36 11.18
N TRP A 593 -4.63 -30.28 10.32
CA TRP A 593 -5.43 -31.41 9.84
C TRP A 593 -5.45 -32.57 10.85
N ARG A 594 -4.28 -33.01 11.30
CA ARG A 594 -4.08 -34.20 12.17
C ARG A 594 -4.14 -33.90 13.65
N ARG A 595 -4.06 -32.62 14.05
CA ARG A 595 -4.01 -32.13 15.44
C ARG A 595 -2.73 -32.49 16.21
N GLU A 596 -1.76 -33.08 15.54
CA GLU A 596 -0.44 -33.45 16.06
C GLU A 596 0.66 -32.79 15.23
N TYR A 597 1.83 -32.55 15.82
CA TYR A 597 2.97 -32.07 15.05
C TYR A 597 3.60 -33.25 14.28
N LEU A 598 3.86 -33.09 12.97
CA LEU A 598 4.55 -34.12 12.19
C LEU A 598 6.00 -34.29 12.66
N ILE A 599 6.66 -33.16 12.88
CA ILE A 599 7.99 -33.04 13.47
C ILE A 599 7.82 -32.48 14.88
N ASN A 600 8.29 -33.20 15.88
CA ASN A 600 8.18 -32.80 17.28
C ASN A 600 9.57 -32.76 17.90
N GLY A 601 10.08 -31.55 18.14
CA GLY A 601 11.38 -31.31 18.76
C GLY A 601 11.34 -31.15 20.29
N SER A 602 10.21 -31.46 20.93
CA SER A 602 10.08 -31.41 22.39
C SER A 602 10.64 -32.66 23.06
N LEU A 603 11.31 -32.48 24.20
CA LEU A 603 11.59 -33.56 25.15
C LEU A 603 10.50 -33.56 26.24
N ASP A 604 9.90 -34.72 26.51
CA ASP A 604 8.95 -35.02 27.59
C ASP A 604 8.04 -33.87 28.04
N CYS A 605 6.82 -33.81 27.49
CA CYS A 605 5.81 -32.81 27.84
C CYS A 605 4.65 -33.45 28.63
N ASP A 606 4.79 -33.54 29.96
CA ASP A 606 3.66 -33.82 30.85
C ASP A 606 2.83 -32.54 31.06
N GLY A 607 2.00 -32.21 30.06
CA GLY A 607 0.96 -31.18 30.18
C GLY A 607 1.37 -29.73 29.87
N ASP A 608 2.67 -29.44 29.70
CA ASP A 608 3.18 -28.11 29.35
C ASP A 608 3.20 -27.82 27.83
N ASN A 609 3.29 -26.53 27.46
CA ASN A 609 3.36 -26.11 26.06
C ASN A 609 4.62 -26.71 25.39
N PRO A 610 4.48 -27.57 24.34
CA PRO A 610 5.60 -28.32 23.77
C PRO A 610 6.77 -27.43 23.31
N ILE A 611 6.49 -26.20 22.86
CA ILE A 611 7.54 -25.28 22.39
C ILE A 611 8.52 -24.86 23.48
N LEU A 612 8.10 -24.90 24.76
CA LEU A 612 8.97 -24.57 25.89
C LEU A 612 10.10 -25.58 26.05
N HIS A 613 9.80 -26.85 25.78
CA HIS A 613 10.73 -27.98 25.85
C HIS A 613 11.41 -28.27 24.50
N TRP A 614 11.21 -27.39 23.51
CA TRP A 614 11.81 -27.54 22.19
C TRP A 614 13.33 -27.33 22.25
N ASN A 615 14.06 -28.25 21.62
CA ASN A 615 15.47 -28.13 21.34
C ASN A 615 15.78 -28.58 19.91
N SER A 616 16.85 -28.02 19.33
CA SER A 616 17.17 -28.19 17.92
C SER A 616 17.66 -29.61 17.58
N THR A 617 18.32 -30.31 18.51
CA THR A 617 18.80 -31.69 18.30
C THR A 617 17.65 -32.68 18.19
N SER A 618 16.69 -32.61 19.10
CA SER A 618 15.48 -33.45 19.06
C SER A 618 14.62 -33.14 17.84
N HIS A 619 14.58 -31.86 17.43
CA HIS A 619 13.89 -31.47 16.20
C HIS A 619 14.54 -32.08 14.96
N MET A 620 15.88 -32.01 14.84
CA MET A 620 16.61 -32.65 13.74
C MET A 620 16.42 -34.16 13.75
N ALA A 621 16.53 -34.81 14.91
CA ALA A 621 16.27 -36.25 15.06
C ALA A 621 14.85 -36.63 14.60
N SER A 622 13.85 -35.80 14.95
CA SER A 622 12.48 -35.99 14.50
C SER A 622 12.36 -35.88 12.97
N ILE A 623 13.02 -34.91 12.33
CA ILE A 623 13.09 -34.80 10.86
C ILE A 623 13.67 -36.10 10.27
N VAL A 624 14.85 -36.52 10.73
CA VAL A 624 15.54 -37.73 10.23
C VAL A 624 14.67 -38.97 10.39
N SER A 625 13.95 -39.11 11.51
CA SER A 625 13.05 -40.24 11.74
C SER A 625 11.89 -40.34 10.75
N LYS A 626 11.48 -39.22 10.14
CA LYS A 626 10.32 -39.16 9.24
C LYS A 626 10.71 -39.27 7.77
N ILE A 627 11.80 -38.63 7.36
CA ILE A 627 12.17 -38.50 5.95
C ILE A 627 13.61 -38.95 5.63
N GLY A 628 14.32 -39.51 6.61
CA GLY A 628 15.72 -39.90 6.48
C GLY A 628 16.70 -38.75 6.69
N PRO A 629 18.01 -39.03 6.71
CA PRO A 629 19.05 -38.02 6.90
C PRO A 629 19.12 -37.07 5.70
N PRO A 630 19.53 -35.80 5.90
CA PRO A 630 19.81 -34.89 4.80
C PRO A 630 20.87 -35.48 3.85
N PRO A 631 20.81 -35.16 2.54
CA PRO A 631 21.84 -35.57 1.58
C PRO A 631 23.24 -35.16 2.03
N LYS A 632 24.25 -35.97 1.71
CA LYS A 632 25.63 -35.74 2.15
C LYS A 632 26.18 -34.39 1.69
N ASP A 633 25.88 -33.98 0.46
CA ASP A 633 26.28 -32.67 -0.08
C ASP A 633 25.64 -31.49 0.68
N MET A 634 24.43 -31.69 1.23
CA MET A 634 23.75 -30.71 2.07
C MET A 634 24.44 -30.60 3.43
N LEU A 635 24.83 -31.73 4.01
CA LEU A 635 25.59 -31.76 5.27
C LEU A 635 26.97 -31.13 5.13
N GLU A 636 27.71 -31.42 4.05
CA GLU A 636 29.04 -30.86 3.79
C GLU A 636 29.03 -29.33 3.64
N ARG A 637 27.96 -28.77 3.07
CA ARG A 637 27.78 -27.30 2.95
C ARG A 637 27.29 -26.64 4.24
N GLY A 638 26.64 -27.40 5.13
CA GLY A 638 25.99 -26.85 6.31
C GLY A 638 27.00 -26.42 7.38
N ARG A 639 27.01 -25.14 7.72
CA ARG A 639 27.91 -24.57 8.74
C ARG A 639 27.73 -25.20 10.12
N PHE A 640 26.54 -25.69 10.42
CA PHE A 640 26.17 -26.26 11.71
C PHE A 640 25.87 -27.77 11.66
N SER A 641 26.19 -28.45 10.55
CA SER A 641 25.95 -29.89 10.41
C SER A 641 26.60 -30.72 11.52
N GLY A 642 27.82 -30.35 11.94
CA GLY A 642 28.53 -31.00 13.03
C GLY A 642 27.88 -30.86 14.41
N ARG A 643 26.81 -30.07 14.57
CA ARG A 643 26.00 -30.04 15.81
C ARG A 643 25.07 -31.26 15.91
N TYR A 644 24.79 -31.92 14.78
CA TYR A 644 23.76 -32.96 14.67
C TYR A 644 24.28 -34.27 14.10
N PHE A 645 25.29 -34.22 13.22
CA PHE A 645 25.79 -35.37 12.48
C PHE A 645 27.30 -35.58 12.67
N THR A 646 27.73 -36.84 12.67
CA THR A 646 29.13 -37.24 12.57
C THR A 646 29.70 -36.88 11.19
N PRO A 647 31.04 -36.86 11.01
CA PRO A 647 31.67 -36.64 9.71
C PRO A 647 31.22 -37.63 8.62
N GLU A 648 30.79 -38.83 9.00
CA GLU A 648 30.26 -39.87 8.10
C GLU A 648 28.80 -39.64 7.71
N GLY A 649 28.12 -38.63 8.29
CA GLY A 649 26.73 -38.28 8.02
C GLY A 649 25.72 -39.03 8.90
N LEU A 650 26.16 -39.67 9.98
CA LEU A 650 25.28 -40.35 10.95
C LEU A 650 24.78 -39.35 11.99
N LEU A 651 23.50 -39.42 12.38
CA LEU A 651 22.97 -38.60 13.46
C LEU A 651 23.57 -39.02 14.82
N TYR A 652 23.93 -38.06 15.68
CA TYR A 652 24.45 -38.31 17.03
C TYR A 652 23.44 -38.98 17.98
#